data_AF-A0A8T5JBV5-F1
#
_entry.id   AF-A0A8T5JBV5-F1
#
_cell.length_a   1.000
_cell.length_b   1.000
_cell.length_c   1.000
_cell.angle_alpha   90.00
_cell.angle_beta   90.00
_cell.angle_gamma   90.00
#
_symmetry.space_group_name_H-M   'P 1'
#
loop_
_entity.id
_entity.type
_entity.pdbx_description
1 polymer ?
#
loop_
_entity_poly.entity_id
_entity_poly.type
_entity_poly.pdbx_seq_one_letter_code
_entity_poly.pdbx_strand_id
1 'polypeptide(L)'
;MEYNEKKVWSYIELSLIVISIFSFSYFLDATSSYFENGEEEFETEIYETSESNLFLMGKNLVSFAQKKLNKPIFGIVSAEEFVGCCEESIDGIACATTISSFCAPDALFAENLICTSASFCQKGCCYDENAGIYDKNVLESQCSASWDADPNCNFPAADFGCCVLGSSTQFETYGQCVIDTEEFALGDGVVDWQGDLSETQCLQIPFANEKGACVLEGGSCTVNTLEACSSIGGDFASGYLCTSPSLDTICVPTTETMCIEGLYGVYFQDSCGNEGNIYDSSKVNDQFYWNEMVPIESSCNPNSENGNANDPSCGNCNLFIGGICSNAIIDDFDVDYGTNYCRDVSCEFEGEQYENGESFCQYDGKIGEGDDVVGSRHWKYVCNQGDMQLEPCEDYRNEICVQQNTEVDGEVIYRNANCIPNNWRACVTINSEAESEEELIDDCNSAVNCEITDIAIADHFAYPVCTPKYPGGFDTRDERYQETTTLLCGKATQKCTVYQEEKFFGGCKYAANEACLGSGFAEQMNDFCTALGDCGGAANYIGDFEKNYNVNGAPDLSSAWIAKLTKYAEPIAGQYAHVEDYSEYLQAAGVAPFGGVNEHDLIDDISTISQGVGGIGAAVGMAFASTTSVTIGPGVAAAYNAVLGTSLEAGTFTTASSTAAFSGAAIGAAIGAYAGLFLAEELGLSPFGTLLMAVGGALVGGAIGYTIMVTGLLGIGPIGWAIIIIGVVLMIIGAFFGGSDCDPIDVSFECNPWQPESGGDKCEECNSDPGKPCSKYRCETLGAGCQFLNYDADSEDYYICANSCQNDPSPPQLEPQLGLISPGLSYSDVTDSGFKIVSEESDGCVNAYTNLQFGITTEEPSLCKVDVTQKEFDEMSYNMGGNFYLYNHTMFFPVPDPSHGVSQGIDWDGNLEFFVKCQDSCGHETSNFYTVEMCVNQGEDVFAPSITQMVPESGSLVSFDLDETQVLITTNELATCKWDVSDKEYSSMVNEFVCEDSFGLQSSPYGYVCEGPVPTANDVNNFFIRCGDQPWLVGTSNESDRNFMSVGEEYILKKPDKKITIDSILPSADFEVSTEITSVDLQVQTSGGGLYHYCSYSFSGYDSMIPFFETGVETLHIQPALNLQSSEWTIYTECHDELNDVVQGETSFEIIYDDNIPQIARVWQEAGEIFIVTEEPADCRYATTSCSFDFENATAAGTDLMHVIDADLGRTHYVRCSDEFGNAPQGCSVSVVAI
;
A
#
# COMPACT_ATOMS: atom_id res chain seq x y z
N MET A 1 -4.18 71.39 -57.98
CA MET A 1 -3.03 71.53 -57.06
C MET A 1 -3.37 71.13 -55.62
N GLU A 2 -4.62 70.77 -55.28
CA GLU A 2 -5.01 70.37 -53.90
C GLU A 2 -4.78 68.88 -53.55
N TYR A 3 -4.43 68.00 -54.50
CA TYR A 3 -4.25 66.57 -54.20
C TYR A 3 -2.86 66.23 -53.63
N ASN A 4 -1.87 67.11 -53.80
CA ASN A 4 -0.50 66.89 -53.32
C ASN A 4 -0.21 67.47 -51.93
N GLU A 5 -1.04 68.38 -51.40
CA GLU A 5 -0.85 68.90 -50.03
C GLU A 5 -1.23 67.86 -48.97
N LYS A 6 -2.29 67.07 -49.17
CA LYS A 6 -2.73 66.08 -48.17
C LYS A 6 -1.77 64.89 -48.01
N LYS A 7 -1.13 64.43 -49.09
CA LYS A 7 -0.10 63.37 -48.99
C LYS A 7 1.17 63.85 -48.31
N VAL A 8 1.55 65.12 -48.51
CA VAL A 8 2.71 65.71 -47.85
C VAL A 8 2.44 65.91 -46.36
N TRP A 9 1.23 66.33 -45.97
CA TRP A 9 0.83 66.42 -44.56
C TRP A 9 0.75 65.06 -43.89
N SER A 10 0.16 64.04 -44.51
CA SER A 10 0.14 62.69 -43.94
C SER A 10 1.54 62.06 -43.85
N TYR A 11 2.45 62.34 -44.80
CA TYR A 11 3.84 61.90 -44.67
C TYR A 11 4.60 62.64 -43.58
N ILE A 12 4.35 63.94 -43.39
CA ILE A 12 4.96 64.73 -42.32
C ILE A 12 4.44 64.27 -40.95
N GLU A 13 3.14 63.97 -40.82
CA GLU A 13 2.53 63.44 -39.61
C GLU A 13 3.05 62.04 -39.28
N LEU A 14 3.13 61.14 -40.27
CA LEU A 14 3.66 59.79 -40.05
C LEU A 14 5.17 59.81 -39.76
N SER A 15 5.92 60.73 -40.40
CA SER A 15 7.35 60.91 -40.10
C SER A 15 7.57 61.51 -38.72
N LEU A 16 6.73 62.46 -38.29
CA LEU A 16 6.80 63.03 -36.93
C LEU A 16 6.49 61.98 -35.87
N ILE A 17 5.49 61.12 -36.10
CA ILE A 17 5.13 60.00 -35.21
C ILE A 17 6.31 59.01 -35.09
N VAL A 18 6.89 58.60 -36.23
CA VAL A 18 8.03 57.69 -36.25
C VAL A 18 9.26 58.32 -35.58
N ILE A 19 9.55 59.61 -35.83
CA ILE A 19 10.66 60.33 -35.20
C ILE A 19 10.44 60.46 -33.69
N SER A 20 9.21 60.69 -33.21
CA SER A 20 8.92 60.72 -31.77
C SER A 20 9.07 59.37 -31.09
N ILE A 21 8.75 58.26 -31.76
CA ILE A 21 8.95 56.90 -31.24
C ILE A 21 10.45 56.61 -31.09
N PHE A 22 11.26 56.88 -32.11
CA PHE A 22 12.72 56.70 -32.03
C PHE A 22 13.40 57.67 -31.03
N SER A 23 12.85 58.88 -30.85
CA SER A 23 13.34 59.84 -29.85
C SER A 23 13.03 59.39 -28.42
N PHE A 24 11.91 58.71 -28.20
CA PHE A 24 11.52 58.13 -26.92
C PHE A 24 12.33 56.87 -26.59
N SER A 25 12.55 55.99 -27.56
CA SER A 25 13.45 54.83 -27.41
C SER A 25 14.90 55.24 -27.14
N TYR A 26 15.40 56.31 -27.79
CA TYR A 26 16.73 56.88 -27.48
C TYR A 26 16.80 57.50 -26.08
N PHE A 27 15.69 58.04 -25.56
CA PHE A 27 15.64 58.57 -24.20
C PHE A 27 15.65 57.46 -23.14
N LEU A 28 14.98 56.34 -23.41
CA LEU A 28 14.97 55.14 -22.56
C LEU A 28 16.34 54.45 -22.53
N ASP A 29 16.99 54.31 -23.69
CA ASP A 29 18.36 53.79 -23.83
C ASP A 29 19.43 54.72 -23.20
N ALA A 30 19.22 56.05 -23.31
CA ALA A 30 20.08 57.01 -22.60
C ALA A 30 19.90 56.98 -21.07
N THR A 31 18.74 56.54 -20.57
CA THR A 31 18.50 56.37 -19.13
C THR A 31 18.92 55.01 -18.59
N SER A 32 18.97 53.93 -19.40
CA SER A 32 19.47 52.62 -18.96
C SER A 32 20.97 52.65 -18.65
N SER A 33 21.76 53.41 -19.41
CA SER A 33 23.20 53.61 -19.16
C SER A 33 23.53 54.32 -17.83
N TYR A 34 22.53 54.89 -17.14
CA TYR A 34 22.68 55.49 -15.81
C TYR A 34 22.38 54.51 -14.66
N PHE A 35 21.77 53.36 -14.95
CA PHE A 35 21.42 52.31 -13.98
C PHE A 35 22.41 51.13 -13.99
N GLU A 36 23.09 50.84 -15.10
CA GLU A 36 24.06 49.73 -15.22
C GLU A 36 25.42 49.95 -14.50
N ASN A 37 25.67 51.09 -13.85
CA ASN A 37 26.94 51.37 -13.16
C ASN A 37 26.86 51.23 -11.61
N GLY A 38 25.83 50.59 -11.07
CA GLY A 38 25.65 50.42 -9.61
C GLY A 38 25.57 48.97 -9.12
N GLU A 39 25.70 47.98 -9.99
CA GLU A 39 25.34 46.58 -9.72
C GLU A 39 26.54 45.67 -9.38
N GLU A 40 27.70 46.26 -9.07
CA GLU A 40 28.94 45.50 -8.81
C GLU A 40 29.58 45.87 -7.46
N GLU A 41 28.76 46.03 -6.41
CA GLU A 41 29.20 46.08 -5.00
C GLU A 41 27.95 46.19 -4.09
N PHE A 42 27.19 45.12 -3.80
CA PHE A 42 26.35 45.00 -2.57
C PHE A 42 25.54 43.68 -2.50
N GLU A 43 26.19 42.52 -2.48
CA GLU A 43 25.60 41.33 -1.83
C GLU A 43 26.28 41.15 -0.47
N THR A 44 25.72 41.78 0.58
CA THR A 44 25.80 41.32 1.98
C THR A 44 25.01 42.25 2.92
N GLU A 45 24.10 41.65 3.70
CA GLU A 45 23.55 42.11 5.00
C GLU A 45 22.69 43.39 5.08
N ILE A 46 21.41 43.23 5.53
CA ILE A 46 20.65 43.98 6.58
C ILE A 46 19.12 44.11 6.28
N TYR A 47 18.33 43.37 7.09
CA TYR A 47 17.20 43.74 7.99
C TYR A 47 16.04 44.69 7.64
N GLU A 48 14.85 44.28 8.12
CA GLU A 48 13.69 45.00 8.69
C GLU A 48 13.41 46.50 8.39
N THR A 49 12.13 46.73 8.07
CA THR A 49 11.28 47.94 8.21
C THR A 49 11.36 49.09 7.19
N SER A 50 10.23 49.22 6.46
CA SER A 50 9.49 50.44 6.12
C SER A 50 10.09 51.42 5.09
N GLU A 51 9.60 51.38 3.84
CA GLU A 51 8.81 52.48 3.23
C GLU A 51 8.40 52.19 1.76
N SER A 52 7.09 52.08 1.49
CA SER A 52 6.32 52.86 0.48
C SER A 52 5.08 52.12 -0.06
N ASN A 53 3.91 52.59 0.40
CA ASN A 53 2.57 52.00 0.23
C ASN A 53 1.94 52.20 -1.18
N LEU A 54 2.66 51.91 -2.26
CA LEU A 54 2.06 51.86 -3.61
C LEU A 54 2.33 50.53 -4.34
N PHE A 55 3.17 49.67 -3.76
CA PHE A 55 3.57 48.38 -4.32
C PHE A 55 2.85 47.17 -3.66
N LEU A 56 2.03 47.40 -2.62
CA LEU A 56 1.42 46.34 -1.81
C LEU A 56 0.10 45.77 -2.37
N MET A 57 -0.54 46.43 -3.34
CA MET A 57 -1.79 45.91 -3.96
C MET A 57 -1.54 44.87 -5.05
N GLY A 58 -0.34 44.83 -5.64
CA GLY A 58 -0.02 43.86 -6.70
C GLY A 58 0.44 42.50 -6.19
N LYS A 59 1.14 42.44 -5.04
CA LYS A 59 1.66 41.16 -4.51
C LYS A 59 0.65 40.37 -3.69
N ASN A 60 -0.28 41.02 -2.98
CA ASN A 60 -1.31 40.30 -2.20
C ASN A 60 -2.42 39.70 -3.08
N LEU A 61 -2.59 40.16 -4.33
CA LEU A 61 -3.50 39.56 -5.29
C LEU A 61 -2.89 38.33 -6.00
N VAL A 62 -1.57 38.33 -6.20
CA VAL A 62 -0.84 37.21 -6.82
C VAL A 62 -0.56 36.10 -5.80
N SER A 63 -0.22 36.43 -4.55
CA SER A 63 -0.01 35.43 -3.49
C SER A 63 -1.30 34.79 -2.96
N PHE A 64 -2.45 35.43 -3.15
CA PHE A 64 -3.76 34.86 -2.81
C PHE A 64 -4.24 33.88 -3.90
N ALA A 65 -3.89 34.11 -5.16
CA ALA A 65 -4.16 33.20 -6.27
C ALA A 65 -3.27 31.94 -6.24
N GLN A 66 -2.04 32.04 -5.73
CA GLN A 66 -1.07 30.95 -5.77
C GLN A 66 -1.20 29.94 -4.60
N LYS A 67 -1.96 30.27 -3.54
CA LYS A 67 -2.15 29.40 -2.37
C LYS A 67 -3.44 28.59 -2.37
N LYS A 68 -4.33 28.82 -3.34
CA LYS A 68 -5.66 28.18 -3.42
C LYS A 68 -5.77 27.11 -4.51
N LEU A 69 -4.65 26.73 -5.14
CA LEU A 69 -4.60 25.81 -6.29
C LEU A 69 -3.99 24.42 -6.00
N ASN A 70 -3.63 24.11 -4.74
CA ASN A 70 -2.89 22.88 -4.39
C ASN A 70 -3.65 21.92 -3.44
N LYS A 71 -4.96 21.67 -3.60
CA LYS A 71 -5.63 20.58 -2.82
C LYS A 71 -6.67 19.81 -3.65
N PRO A 72 -6.55 18.47 -3.79
CA PRO A 72 -7.64 17.60 -4.24
C PRO A 72 -8.57 17.22 -3.08
N ILE A 73 -9.88 17.11 -3.34
CA ILE A 73 -10.94 16.74 -2.37
C ILE A 73 -11.59 15.43 -2.86
N PHE A 74 -11.73 14.42 -2.00
CA PHE A 74 -12.32 13.10 -2.27
C PHE A 74 -13.61 12.85 -1.47
N GLY A 75 -14.50 11.98 -1.99
CA GLY A 75 -15.60 11.34 -1.26
C GLY A 75 -16.41 10.36 -2.13
N ILE A 76 -16.67 9.14 -1.65
CA ILE A 76 -17.59 8.14 -2.26
C ILE A 76 -18.44 7.44 -1.15
N VAL A 77 -19.62 6.94 -1.53
CA VAL A 77 -20.70 6.35 -0.71
C VAL A 77 -21.02 4.93 -1.20
N SER A 78 -21.41 3.98 -0.32
CA SER A 78 -21.98 2.66 -0.70
C SER A 78 -23.22 2.26 0.15
N ALA A 79 -23.94 1.20 -0.28
CA ALA A 79 -25.22 0.71 0.26
C ALA A 79 -25.24 -0.82 0.56
N GLU A 80 -26.12 -1.23 1.49
CA GLU A 80 -26.18 -2.49 2.28
C GLU A 80 -26.77 -3.77 1.61
N GLU A 81 -26.27 -4.96 2.02
CA GLU A 81 -27.05 -6.20 2.29
C GLU A 81 -26.37 -7.09 3.39
N PHE A 82 -27.15 -7.91 4.12
CA PHE A 82 -26.72 -8.58 5.38
C PHE A 82 -26.03 -9.95 5.20
N VAL A 83 -24.93 -10.14 5.94
CA VAL A 83 -23.91 -11.21 5.79
C VAL A 83 -24.00 -12.29 6.89
N GLY A 84 -23.64 -13.55 6.57
CA GLY A 84 -23.53 -14.68 7.53
C GLY A 84 -22.45 -15.70 7.11
N CYS A 85 -22.28 -16.81 7.81
CA CYS A 85 -21.25 -17.81 7.49
C CYS A 85 -21.83 -19.00 6.72
N CYS A 86 -21.20 -19.35 5.60
CA CYS A 86 -21.49 -20.54 4.83
C CYS A 86 -20.38 -21.60 4.98
N GLU A 87 -20.76 -22.85 5.21
CA GLU A 87 -19.85 -24.01 5.31
C GLU A 87 -19.03 -24.21 4.04
N GLU A 88 -19.68 -24.06 2.89
CA GLU A 88 -19.07 -24.17 1.58
C GLU A 88 -19.86 -23.31 0.59
N SER A 89 -19.24 -22.29 0.00
CA SER A 89 -19.92 -21.43 -0.98
C SER A 89 -20.24 -22.21 -2.25
N ILE A 90 -21.15 -21.69 -3.10
CA ILE A 90 -21.40 -22.29 -4.43
C ILE A 90 -20.12 -22.37 -5.30
N ASP A 91 -19.08 -21.63 -4.93
CA ASP A 91 -17.76 -21.58 -5.57
C ASP A 91 -16.73 -22.51 -4.89
N GLY A 92 -17.15 -23.35 -3.94
CA GLY A 92 -16.31 -24.32 -3.24
C GLY A 92 -15.42 -23.72 -2.14
N ILE A 93 -15.67 -22.45 -1.76
CA ILE A 93 -14.92 -21.79 -0.68
C ILE A 93 -15.47 -22.28 0.65
N ALA A 94 -14.68 -23.08 1.36
CA ALA A 94 -15.01 -23.51 2.71
C ALA A 94 -15.03 -22.28 3.64
N CYS A 95 -16.06 -22.16 4.48
CA CYS A 95 -16.13 -21.13 5.51
C CYS A 95 -16.14 -19.71 4.99
N ALA A 96 -16.91 -19.51 3.91
CA ALA A 96 -17.11 -18.20 3.32
C ALA A 96 -18.12 -17.38 4.14
N THR A 97 -17.69 -16.23 4.62
CA THR A 97 -18.61 -15.24 5.19
C THR A 97 -19.30 -14.54 4.00
N THR A 98 -20.53 -14.91 3.73
CA THR A 98 -21.28 -14.55 2.51
C THR A 98 -22.77 -14.41 2.81
N ILE A 99 -23.58 -14.03 1.83
CA ILE A 99 -25.04 -14.00 1.97
C ILE A 99 -25.63 -15.36 1.59
N SER A 100 -26.79 -15.70 2.17
CA SER A 100 -27.39 -17.06 2.07
C SER A 100 -27.57 -17.61 0.65
N SER A 101 -27.65 -16.74 -0.36
CA SER A 101 -27.79 -17.13 -1.77
C SER A 101 -26.50 -17.66 -2.41
N PHE A 102 -25.33 -17.39 -1.81
CA PHE A 102 -24.04 -17.87 -2.27
C PHE A 102 -23.52 -19.09 -1.51
N CYS A 103 -24.39 -19.76 -0.76
CA CYS A 103 -24.06 -21.02 -0.08
C CYS A 103 -24.39 -22.23 -0.96
N ALA A 104 -23.51 -23.22 -1.02
CA ALA A 104 -23.67 -24.40 -1.87
C ALA A 104 -24.97 -25.16 -1.53
N PRO A 105 -25.60 -25.85 -2.51
CA PRO A 105 -26.80 -26.63 -2.25
C PRO A 105 -26.53 -27.72 -1.21
N ASP A 106 -27.27 -27.69 -0.10
CA ASP A 106 -27.14 -28.56 1.08
C ASP A 106 -25.99 -28.22 2.08
N ALA A 107 -25.20 -27.16 1.85
CA ALA A 107 -24.21 -26.64 2.79
C ALA A 107 -24.88 -25.88 3.97
N LEU A 108 -24.27 -25.96 5.16
CA LEU A 108 -24.76 -25.27 6.35
C LEU A 108 -24.51 -23.77 6.26
N PHE A 109 -25.55 -22.97 6.58
CA PHE A 109 -25.45 -21.51 6.62
C PHE A 109 -25.89 -20.98 8.00
N ALA A 110 -25.04 -20.15 8.61
CA ALA A 110 -25.24 -19.50 9.89
C ALA A 110 -25.40 -17.98 9.69
N GLU A 111 -26.65 -17.53 9.66
CA GLU A 111 -27.02 -16.12 9.46
C GLU A 111 -26.51 -15.22 10.60
N ASN A 112 -25.89 -14.07 10.28
CA ASN A 112 -25.29 -13.12 11.23
C ASN A 112 -24.21 -13.73 12.16
N LEU A 113 -23.57 -14.81 11.72
CA LEU A 113 -22.43 -15.43 12.39
C LEU A 113 -21.22 -15.34 11.46
N ILE A 114 -20.10 -14.81 11.94
CA ILE A 114 -18.82 -14.87 11.22
C ILE A 114 -18.30 -16.30 11.23
N CYS A 115 -17.57 -16.71 10.20
CA CYS A 115 -17.22 -18.13 10.04
C CYS A 115 -16.34 -18.70 11.14
N THR A 116 -15.55 -17.88 11.82
CA THR A 116 -14.79 -18.28 13.01
C THR A 116 -15.66 -18.69 14.21
N SER A 117 -16.94 -18.27 14.21
CA SER A 117 -17.92 -18.62 15.24
C SER A 117 -18.85 -19.77 14.83
N ALA A 118 -18.80 -20.18 13.57
CA ALA A 118 -19.60 -21.29 13.05
C ALA A 118 -18.92 -22.62 13.39
N SER A 119 -19.65 -23.52 14.05
CA SER A 119 -19.09 -24.79 14.53
C SER A 119 -18.55 -25.70 13.42
N PHE A 120 -18.91 -25.45 12.16
CA PHE A 120 -18.46 -26.19 10.98
C PHE A 120 -17.25 -25.53 10.28
N CYS A 121 -16.68 -24.48 10.87
CA CYS A 121 -15.61 -23.64 10.29
C CYS A 121 -14.44 -23.36 11.24
N GLN A 122 -14.26 -24.23 12.24
CA GLN A 122 -13.13 -24.15 13.14
C GLN A 122 -11.87 -24.65 12.43
N LYS A 123 -10.75 -23.93 12.65
CA LYS A 123 -9.40 -24.36 12.26
C LYS A 123 -8.78 -25.11 13.43
N GLY A 124 -7.97 -26.10 13.09
CA GLY A 124 -7.50 -27.11 14.02
C GLY A 124 -6.27 -27.83 13.46
N CYS A 125 -5.87 -28.90 14.12
CA CYS A 125 -4.75 -29.71 13.69
C CYS A 125 -5.24 -30.86 12.81
N CYS A 126 -4.69 -31.01 11.61
CA CYS A 126 -4.86 -32.23 10.83
C CYS A 126 -3.66 -33.15 11.06
N TYR A 127 -3.90 -34.36 11.54
CA TYR A 127 -2.82 -35.27 11.94
C TYR A 127 -3.06 -36.72 11.52
N ASP A 128 -1.97 -37.44 11.28
CA ASP A 128 -1.93 -38.90 11.13
C ASP A 128 -0.83 -39.47 12.02
N GLU A 129 -1.25 -40.01 13.17
CA GLU A 129 -0.35 -40.63 14.15
C GLU A 129 0.47 -41.80 13.60
N ASN A 130 0.01 -42.47 12.53
CA ASN A 130 0.74 -43.60 11.94
C ASN A 130 1.80 -43.15 10.92
N ALA A 131 1.72 -41.90 10.47
CA ALA A 131 2.64 -41.31 9.50
C ALA A 131 3.56 -40.25 10.13
N GLY A 132 3.33 -39.86 11.40
CA GLY A 132 4.12 -38.83 12.09
C GLY A 132 3.76 -37.39 11.69
N ILE A 133 2.65 -37.19 10.98
CA ILE A 133 2.25 -35.91 10.38
C ILE A 133 1.31 -35.15 11.32
N TYR A 134 1.59 -33.87 11.56
CA TYR A 134 0.81 -32.97 12.41
C TYR A 134 0.79 -31.56 11.82
N ASP A 135 -0.17 -31.29 10.94
CA ASP A 135 -0.32 -30.04 10.20
C ASP A 135 -1.23 -29.04 10.92
N LYS A 136 -0.66 -27.89 11.27
CA LYS A 136 -1.31 -26.82 12.03
C LYS A 136 -2.28 -26.03 11.15
N ASN A 137 -3.30 -25.43 11.77
CA ASN A 137 -4.23 -24.48 11.15
C ASN A 137 -5.05 -25.02 9.95
N VAL A 138 -5.30 -26.32 9.90
CA VAL A 138 -6.13 -26.96 8.87
C VAL A 138 -7.61 -26.88 9.25
N LEU A 139 -8.51 -26.61 8.29
CA LEU A 139 -9.96 -26.62 8.54
C LEU A 139 -10.47 -28.06 8.74
N GLU A 140 -11.45 -28.28 9.64
CA GLU A 140 -12.03 -29.61 9.87
C GLU A 140 -12.53 -30.28 8.58
N SER A 141 -13.14 -29.49 7.70
CA SER A 141 -13.65 -29.92 6.41
C SER A 141 -12.56 -30.24 5.38
N GLN A 142 -11.31 -29.82 5.60
CA GLN A 142 -10.18 -29.97 4.69
C GLN A 142 -9.14 -31.00 5.15
N CYS A 143 -9.32 -31.60 6.33
CA CYS A 143 -8.41 -32.62 6.82
C CYS A 143 -8.73 -34.00 6.22
N SER A 144 -7.78 -34.58 5.50
CA SER A 144 -7.91 -35.92 4.89
C SER A 144 -7.70 -37.07 5.89
N ALA A 145 -7.16 -36.78 7.07
CA ALA A 145 -6.82 -37.72 8.14
C ALA A 145 -7.69 -37.50 9.41
N SER A 146 -7.08 -37.46 10.61
CA SER A 146 -7.79 -37.15 11.86
C SER A 146 -7.64 -35.67 12.18
N TRP A 147 -8.71 -35.03 12.65
CA TRP A 147 -8.73 -33.59 12.92
C TRP A 147 -9.06 -33.29 14.38
N ASP A 148 -8.40 -32.32 14.97
CA ASP A 148 -8.66 -31.81 16.32
C ASP A 148 -8.79 -30.29 16.31
N ALA A 149 -9.62 -29.73 17.19
CA ALA A 149 -9.96 -28.31 17.20
C ALA A 149 -8.84 -27.38 17.70
N ASP A 150 -7.67 -27.93 18.05
CA ASP A 150 -6.49 -27.15 18.41
C ASP A 150 -5.68 -26.70 17.17
N PRO A 151 -5.74 -25.40 16.79
CA PRO A 151 -5.06 -24.88 15.59
C PRO A 151 -3.54 -24.95 15.65
N ASN A 152 -2.96 -25.07 16.85
CA ASN A 152 -1.53 -25.09 17.06
C ASN A 152 -0.94 -26.51 17.06
N CYS A 153 -1.77 -27.55 16.86
CA CYS A 153 -1.37 -28.95 17.02
C CYS A 153 -0.59 -29.16 18.33
N ASN A 154 -1.12 -28.80 19.51
CA ASN A 154 -0.47 -29.10 20.79
C ASN A 154 -0.64 -30.59 21.15
N PHE A 155 -0.24 -31.46 20.23
CA PHE A 155 -0.05 -32.87 20.48
C PHE A 155 1.36 -33.05 21.02
N PRO A 156 1.54 -33.88 22.07
CA PRO A 156 2.89 -34.25 22.51
C PRO A 156 3.75 -34.89 21.41
N ALA A 157 3.11 -35.39 20.35
CA ALA A 157 3.76 -35.95 19.15
C ALA A 157 4.06 -34.92 18.05
N ALA A 158 3.60 -33.69 18.16
CA ALA A 158 3.88 -32.60 17.23
C ALA A 158 5.04 -31.70 17.70
N ASP A 159 5.56 -31.91 18.91
CA ASP A 159 6.65 -31.11 19.47
C ASP A 159 7.96 -31.35 18.73
N PHE A 160 8.62 -30.27 18.30
CA PHE A 160 9.94 -30.32 17.66
C PHE A 160 11.04 -30.47 18.70
N GLY A 161 11.97 -31.38 18.44
CA GLY A 161 13.06 -31.67 19.34
C GLY A 161 14.12 -32.51 18.66
N CYS A 162 15.18 -32.77 19.39
CA CYS A 162 16.26 -33.57 18.86
C CYS A 162 15.95 -35.07 18.97
N CYS A 163 15.55 -35.69 17.87
CA CYS A 163 15.44 -37.13 17.73
C CYS A 163 16.82 -37.77 17.54
N VAL A 164 17.27 -38.58 18.50
CA VAL A 164 18.56 -39.29 18.50
C VAL A 164 18.35 -40.70 17.94
N LEU A 165 18.65 -40.90 16.66
CA LEU A 165 18.56 -42.21 16.00
C LEU A 165 19.92 -42.93 16.08
N GLY A 166 20.23 -43.44 17.28
CA GLY A 166 21.46 -44.18 17.53
C GLY A 166 22.72 -43.30 17.62
N SER A 167 23.46 -43.16 16.51
CA SER A 167 24.62 -42.26 16.44
C SER A 167 24.28 -40.89 15.84
N SER A 168 23.07 -40.75 15.31
CA SER A 168 22.60 -39.56 14.64
C SER A 168 21.64 -38.76 15.48
N THR A 169 21.40 -37.54 15.00
CA THR A 169 20.39 -36.66 15.55
C THR A 169 19.65 -35.95 14.42
N GLN A 170 18.32 -36.03 14.40
CA GLN A 170 17.44 -35.27 13.52
C GLN A 170 16.61 -34.29 14.36
N PHE A 171 16.40 -33.07 13.89
CA PHE A 171 15.54 -32.11 14.58
C PHE A 171 14.14 -32.17 13.96
N GLU A 172 13.23 -32.88 14.61
CA GLU A 172 11.91 -33.26 14.06
C GLU A 172 10.86 -33.42 15.15
N THR A 173 9.61 -33.65 14.76
CA THR A 173 8.51 -33.84 15.72
C THR A 173 8.67 -35.16 16.48
N TYR A 174 8.23 -35.23 17.75
CA TYR A 174 8.30 -36.49 18.52
C TYR A 174 7.59 -37.66 17.80
N GLY A 175 6.48 -37.39 17.11
CA GLY A 175 5.71 -38.36 16.33
C GLY A 175 6.47 -38.83 15.09
N GLN A 176 7.12 -37.94 14.35
CA GLN A 176 8.01 -38.32 13.25
C GLN A 176 9.22 -39.11 13.78
N CYS A 177 9.80 -38.69 14.91
CA CYS A 177 10.88 -39.40 15.59
C CYS A 177 10.48 -40.81 16.02
N VAL A 178 9.23 -41.05 16.43
CA VAL A 178 8.71 -42.39 16.71
C VAL A 178 8.72 -43.25 15.45
N ILE A 179 8.23 -42.70 14.32
CA ILE A 179 8.19 -43.40 13.02
C ILE A 179 9.61 -43.68 12.51
N ASP A 180 10.50 -42.70 12.54
CA ASP A 180 11.89 -42.81 12.14
C ASP A 180 12.65 -43.79 13.05
N THR A 181 12.38 -43.78 14.36
CA THR A 181 12.92 -44.79 15.29
C THR A 181 12.43 -46.19 14.92
N GLU A 182 11.18 -46.37 14.50
CA GLU A 182 10.65 -47.65 14.03
C GLU A 182 11.22 -48.07 12.67
N GLU A 183 11.51 -47.13 11.76
CA GLU A 183 12.04 -47.37 10.42
C GLU A 183 13.56 -47.63 10.41
N PHE A 184 14.33 -46.94 11.26
CA PHE A 184 15.80 -46.93 11.26
C PHE A 184 16.46 -47.75 12.40
N ALA A 185 15.72 -48.31 13.37
CA ALA A 185 16.33 -49.00 14.51
C ALA A 185 17.08 -50.32 14.17
N LEU A 186 18.40 -50.29 14.36
CA LEU A 186 19.22 -51.42 14.80
C LEU A 186 19.32 -51.48 16.35
N GLY A 187 18.18 -51.51 17.06
CA GLY A 187 18.15 -51.79 18.51
C GLY A 187 16.94 -51.25 19.28
N ASP A 188 16.17 -52.16 19.91
CA ASP A 188 15.11 -52.03 20.93
C ASP A 188 13.93 -51.05 20.75
N GLY A 189 13.90 -50.18 19.73
CA GLY A 189 12.72 -49.35 19.42
C GLY A 189 12.40 -48.30 20.50
N VAL A 190 13.44 -47.81 21.19
CA VAL A 190 13.32 -46.76 22.20
C VAL A 190 13.52 -45.41 21.51
N VAL A 191 12.48 -44.58 21.52
CA VAL A 191 12.50 -43.22 20.99
C VAL A 191 13.31 -42.34 21.95
N ASP A 192 14.45 -41.84 21.48
CA ASP A 192 15.32 -40.92 22.22
C ASP A 192 15.13 -39.53 21.63
N TRP A 193 14.21 -38.76 22.20
CA TRP A 193 13.82 -37.43 21.69
C TRP A 193 14.01 -36.38 22.79
N GLN A 194 14.67 -35.28 22.45
CA GLN A 194 15.04 -34.21 23.39
C GLN A 194 14.46 -32.86 22.94
N GLY A 195 13.27 -32.55 23.44
CA GLY A 195 12.52 -31.32 23.12
C GLY A 195 13.20 -30.00 23.53
N ASP A 196 14.04 -30.03 24.57
CA ASP A 196 14.65 -28.80 25.13
C ASP A 196 15.85 -28.28 24.31
N LEU A 197 16.23 -29.00 23.25
CA LEU A 197 17.43 -28.70 22.48
C LEU A 197 17.05 -28.00 21.19
N SER A 198 17.53 -26.76 21.05
CA SER A 198 17.51 -26.05 19.76
C SER A 198 18.19 -26.90 18.69
N GLU A 199 17.81 -26.69 17.43
CA GLU A 199 18.42 -27.37 16.29
C GLU A 199 19.96 -27.34 16.36
N THR A 200 20.57 -26.21 16.73
CA THR A 200 22.03 -26.10 16.87
C THR A 200 22.60 -26.95 18.01
N GLN A 201 21.86 -27.11 19.12
CA GLN A 201 22.26 -27.98 20.24
C GLN A 201 22.03 -29.45 19.92
N CYS A 202 20.96 -29.76 19.16
CA CYS A 202 20.68 -31.09 18.65
C CYS A 202 21.87 -31.62 17.82
N LEU A 203 22.40 -30.77 16.94
CA LEU A 203 23.59 -31.05 16.14
C LEU A 203 24.90 -31.21 16.97
N GLN A 204 24.88 -30.86 18.27
CA GLN A 204 26.04 -30.93 19.17
C GLN A 204 26.00 -32.15 20.13
N ILE A 205 24.87 -32.84 20.27
CA ILE A 205 24.72 -34.01 21.17
C ILE A 205 25.70 -35.17 20.87
N PRO A 206 26.06 -35.49 19.60
CA PRO A 206 26.92 -36.63 19.31
C PRO A 206 28.32 -36.58 19.97
N PHE A 207 28.71 -35.43 20.54
CA PHE A 207 30.03 -35.19 21.12
C PHE A 207 30.16 -35.49 22.64
N ALA A 208 29.07 -35.84 23.36
CA ALA A 208 29.08 -35.88 24.84
C ALA A 208 29.15 -37.27 25.52
N ASN A 209 29.09 -38.39 24.78
CA ASN A 209 29.20 -39.74 25.35
C ASN A 209 30.62 -40.32 25.18
N GLU A 210 31.31 -40.70 26.28
CA GLU A 210 32.60 -41.41 26.18
C GLU A 210 32.43 -42.74 25.42
N LYS A 211 32.85 -42.76 24.15
CA LYS A 211 32.87 -43.95 23.30
C LYS A 211 34.17 -44.75 23.50
N GLY A 212 34.09 -46.05 23.22
CA GLY A 212 35.23 -46.95 23.34
C GLY A 212 34.93 -48.35 22.83
N ALA A 213 35.96 -49.18 22.79
CA ALA A 213 35.86 -50.56 22.34
C ALA A 213 35.13 -51.41 23.39
N CYS A 214 34.04 -52.04 22.98
CA CYS A 214 33.29 -53.01 23.76
C CYS A 214 33.68 -54.43 23.35
N VAL A 215 34.47 -55.12 24.18
CA VAL A 215 35.00 -56.45 23.84
C VAL A 215 34.10 -57.55 24.40
N LEU A 216 33.63 -58.44 23.54
CA LEU A 216 32.73 -59.56 23.88
C LEU A 216 33.49 -60.89 23.99
N GLU A 217 32.88 -61.88 24.67
CA GLU A 217 33.45 -63.22 24.79
C GLU A 217 33.73 -63.84 23.41
N GLY A 218 34.99 -64.27 23.18
CA GLY A 218 35.43 -64.85 21.91
C GLY A 218 36.20 -63.89 20.98
N GLY A 219 36.41 -62.63 21.41
CA GLY A 219 37.24 -61.65 20.71
C GLY A 219 36.47 -60.77 19.71
N SER A 220 35.14 -60.89 19.63
CA SER A 220 34.28 -59.95 18.90
C SER A 220 34.29 -58.59 19.60
N CYS A 221 34.21 -57.49 18.85
CA CYS A 221 34.24 -56.15 19.43
C CYS A 221 33.32 -55.21 18.66
N THR A 222 32.64 -54.31 19.39
CA THR A 222 31.91 -53.18 18.81
C THR A 222 32.34 -51.86 19.42
N VAL A 223 32.32 -50.78 18.66
CA VAL A 223 32.51 -49.43 19.21
C VAL A 223 31.16 -48.94 19.72
N ASN A 224 31.08 -48.60 21.01
CA ASN A 224 29.83 -48.20 21.67
C ASN A 224 30.12 -47.24 22.84
N THR A 225 29.08 -46.74 23.51
CA THR A 225 29.20 -46.04 24.79
C THR A 225 29.43 -47.03 25.94
N LEU A 226 29.92 -46.55 27.09
CA LEU A 226 30.08 -47.39 28.30
C LEU A 226 28.76 -48.09 28.71
N GLU A 227 27.64 -47.37 28.61
CA GLU A 227 26.33 -47.88 28.99
C GLU A 227 25.84 -48.96 28.02
N ALA A 228 25.93 -48.71 26.71
CA ALA A 228 25.58 -49.68 25.68
C ALA A 228 26.49 -50.91 25.69
N CYS A 229 27.77 -50.75 26.04
CA CYS A 229 28.66 -51.90 26.21
C CYS A 229 28.28 -52.76 27.42
N SER A 230 27.89 -52.11 28.51
CA SER A 230 27.48 -52.77 29.75
C SER A 230 26.17 -53.55 29.57
N SER A 231 25.25 -53.05 28.75
CA SER A 231 23.96 -53.72 28.47
C SER A 231 24.11 -55.02 27.69
N ILE A 232 25.09 -55.10 26.77
CA ILE A 232 25.40 -56.32 26.01
C ILE A 232 26.42 -57.25 26.71
N GLY A 233 26.85 -56.91 27.92
CA GLY A 233 27.73 -57.73 28.75
C GLY A 233 29.18 -57.77 28.26
N GLY A 234 29.65 -56.74 27.57
CA GLY A 234 31.04 -56.62 27.12
C GLY A 234 31.95 -55.90 28.11
N ASP A 235 33.26 -56.10 27.95
CA ASP A 235 34.29 -55.36 28.67
C ASP A 235 34.60 -54.04 27.94
N PHE A 236 34.22 -52.91 28.54
CA PHE A 236 34.40 -51.58 27.94
C PHE A 236 35.82 -51.03 28.14
N ALA A 237 36.44 -50.59 27.04
CA ALA A 237 37.71 -49.89 27.00
C ALA A 237 37.52 -48.46 26.47
N SER A 238 37.31 -47.52 27.39
CA SER A 238 37.11 -46.09 27.09
C SER A 238 38.26 -45.54 26.23
N GLY A 239 37.91 -44.87 25.12
CA GLY A 239 38.85 -44.24 24.19
C GLY A 239 39.66 -45.18 23.29
N TYR A 240 39.47 -46.51 23.36
CA TYR A 240 40.15 -47.46 22.46
C TYR A 240 39.29 -47.82 21.26
N LEU A 241 39.92 -48.08 20.11
CA LEU A 241 39.25 -48.67 18.95
C LEU A 241 39.25 -50.20 19.04
N CYS A 242 38.28 -50.85 18.40
CA CYS A 242 38.21 -52.31 18.33
C CYS A 242 39.40 -52.96 17.62
N THR A 243 40.18 -52.18 16.87
CA THR A 243 41.41 -52.59 16.18
C THR A 243 42.67 -52.51 17.07
N SER A 244 42.52 -52.07 18.32
CA SER A 244 43.62 -51.93 19.26
C SER A 244 44.34 -53.26 19.54
N PRO A 245 45.67 -53.32 19.32
CA PRO A 245 46.46 -54.52 19.65
C PRO A 245 46.47 -54.88 21.14
N SER A 246 46.08 -53.95 22.03
CA SER A 246 46.03 -54.20 23.48
C SER A 246 44.79 -54.94 23.94
N LEU A 247 43.77 -55.08 23.07
CA LEU A 247 42.47 -55.66 23.40
C LEU A 247 42.28 -57.12 22.90
N ASP A 248 43.23 -57.66 22.11
CA ASP A 248 43.22 -59.03 21.56
C ASP A 248 41.89 -59.41 20.86
N THR A 249 41.35 -58.48 20.08
CA THR A 249 40.12 -58.63 19.30
C THR A 249 40.39 -59.29 17.93
N ILE A 250 39.32 -59.71 17.25
CA ILE A 250 39.39 -60.21 15.87
C ILE A 250 39.34 -59.10 14.82
N CYS A 251 39.04 -57.86 15.22
CA CYS A 251 38.83 -56.74 14.32
C CYS A 251 40.18 -56.17 13.88
N VAL A 252 40.38 -56.02 12.57
CA VAL A 252 41.62 -55.50 11.99
C VAL A 252 41.35 -54.23 11.18
N PRO A 253 42.34 -53.33 11.06
CA PRO A 253 42.27 -52.18 10.17
C PRO A 253 41.93 -52.57 8.73
N THR A 254 41.10 -51.76 8.06
CA THR A 254 40.79 -51.93 6.63
C THR A 254 40.99 -50.63 5.85
N THR A 255 40.74 -50.67 4.55
CA THR A 255 40.71 -49.49 3.67
C THR A 255 39.30 -49.02 3.35
N GLU A 256 38.28 -49.64 3.93
CA GLU A 256 36.89 -49.24 3.74
C GLU A 256 36.58 -47.98 4.57
N THR A 257 35.63 -47.18 4.10
CA THR A 257 35.17 -45.96 4.78
C THR A 257 33.65 -45.97 4.91
N MET A 258 33.11 -45.22 5.86
CA MET A 258 31.66 -45.09 6.09
C MET A 258 31.27 -43.68 6.51
N CYS A 259 30.02 -43.30 6.20
CA CYS A 259 29.34 -42.19 6.84
C CYS A 259 28.65 -42.70 8.10
N ILE A 260 28.69 -41.90 9.15
CA ILE A 260 27.99 -42.19 10.40
C ILE A 260 26.83 -41.21 10.46
N GLU A 261 25.63 -41.74 10.61
CA GLU A 261 24.42 -40.95 10.65
C GLU A 261 24.53 -39.89 11.78
N GLY A 262 24.13 -38.64 11.48
CA GLY A 262 24.22 -37.43 12.33
C GLY A 262 25.64 -36.98 12.71
N LEU A 263 26.67 -37.54 12.07
CA LEU A 263 28.00 -36.97 12.01
C LEU A 263 28.30 -36.55 10.57
N TYR A 264 28.98 -35.41 10.40
CA TYR A 264 29.30 -34.91 9.07
C TYR A 264 30.53 -35.57 8.45
N GLY A 265 31.41 -36.19 9.26
CA GLY A 265 32.70 -36.72 8.81
C GLY A 265 32.65 -38.08 8.11
N VAL A 266 33.70 -38.40 7.36
CA VAL A 266 33.97 -39.73 6.81
C VAL A 266 34.90 -40.49 7.75
N TYR A 267 34.52 -41.69 8.14
CA TYR A 267 35.26 -42.51 9.08
C TYR A 267 35.83 -43.75 8.41
N PHE A 268 36.99 -44.21 8.85
CA PHE A 268 37.45 -45.53 8.50
C PHE A 268 36.49 -46.61 9.04
N GLN A 269 36.37 -47.73 8.34
CA GLN A 269 35.62 -48.88 8.82
C GLN A 269 36.58 -50.04 9.13
N ASP A 270 36.43 -50.69 10.28
CA ASP A 270 37.20 -51.88 10.60
C ASP A 270 36.61 -53.17 9.97
N SER A 271 37.31 -54.30 10.08
CA SER A 271 36.85 -55.56 9.49
C SER A 271 35.60 -56.17 10.15
N CYS A 272 35.20 -55.62 11.30
CA CYS A 272 33.99 -55.99 12.04
C CYS A 272 32.82 -55.04 11.71
N GLY A 273 33.06 -53.99 10.92
CA GLY A 273 32.07 -52.99 10.53
C GLY A 273 31.98 -51.80 11.48
N ASN A 274 32.88 -51.67 12.46
CA ASN A 274 32.84 -50.57 13.43
C ASN A 274 33.46 -49.29 12.87
N GLU A 275 33.00 -48.16 13.41
CA GLU A 275 33.63 -46.85 13.21
C GLU A 275 35.08 -46.85 13.72
N GLY A 276 35.99 -46.43 12.85
CA GLY A 276 37.37 -46.07 13.16
C GLY A 276 37.51 -44.56 13.36
N ASN A 277 38.75 -44.08 13.29
CA ASN A 277 39.00 -42.64 13.28
C ASN A 277 38.63 -42.02 11.93
N ILE A 278 38.53 -40.68 11.90
CA ILE A 278 38.33 -39.89 10.68
C ILE A 278 39.30 -40.35 9.58
N TYR A 279 38.78 -40.48 8.36
CA TYR A 279 39.54 -40.92 7.21
C TYR A 279 40.69 -39.96 6.90
N ASP A 280 41.92 -40.49 6.85
CA ASP A 280 43.13 -39.81 6.39
C ASP A 280 43.96 -40.85 5.64
N SER A 281 44.12 -40.69 4.33
CA SER A 281 44.78 -41.69 3.47
C SER A 281 46.23 -41.94 3.89
N SER A 282 46.88 -40.97 4.55
CA SER A 282 48.23 -41.11 5.09
C SER A 282 48.32 -42.00 6.34
N LYS A 283 47.19 -42.23 7.02
CA LYS A 283 47.08 -42.97 8.29
C LYS A 283 46.59 -44.41 8.14
N VAL A 284 46.21 -44.84 6.94
CA VAL A 284 45.78 -46.24 6.66
C VAL A 284 46.72 -47.29 7.25
N ASN A 285 48.03 -47.05 7.22
CA ASN A 285 49.05 -47.98 7.75
C ASN A 285 49.63 -47.58 9.12
N ASP A 286 49.07 -46.56 9.80
CA ASP A 286 49.56 -46.05 11.08
C ASP A 286 48.94 -46.82 12.25
N GLN A 287 49.71 -47.69 12.88
CA GLN A 287 49.23 -48.51 14.00
C GLN A 287 48.78 -47.70 15.22
N PHE A 288 49.29 -46.48 15.43
CA PHE A 288 48.85 -45.63 16.54
C PHE A 288 47.47 -45.03 16.25
N TYR A 289 47.21 -44.70 14.98
CA TYR A 289 45.92 -44.15 14.53
C TYR A 289 44.80 -45.19 14.58
N TRP A 290 45.11 -46.48 14.59
CA TRP A 290 44.14 -47.57 14.77
C TRP A 290 44.11 -48.12 16.21
N ASN A 291 44.78 -47.47 17.16
CA ASN A 291 44.85 -47.95 18.55
C ASN A 291 43.79 -47.28 19.45
N GLU A 292 43.73 -45.95 19.40
CA GLU A 292 42.86 -45.12 20.24
C GLU A 292 42.02 -44.19 19.35
N MET A 293 40.87 -43.77 19.88
CA MET A 293 40.05 -42.75 19.26
C MET A 293 40.80 -41.42 19.30
N VAL A 294 40.95 -40.79 18.14
CA VAL A 294 41.69 -39.54 17.96
C VAL A 294 40.67 -38.41 17.82
N PRO A 295 40.83 -37.29 18.55
CA PRO A 295 39.99 -36.11 18.36
C PRO A 295 40.01 -35.62 16.91
N ILE A 296 38.88 -35.10 16.43
CA ILE A 296 38.70 -34.70 15.04
C ILE A 296 39.75 -33.67 14.59
N GLU A 297 40.14 -32.74 15.45
CA GLU A 297 41.17 -31.71 15.20
C GLU A 297 42.59 -32.29 15.05
N SER A 298 42.81 -33.54 15.46
CA SER A 298 44.09 -34.25 15.38
C SER A 298 44.18 -35.25 14.22
N SER A 299 43.16 -35.27 13.34
CA SER A 299 43.10 -36.09 12.13
C SER A 299 43.75 -35.39 10.92
N CYS A 300 43.12 -35.39 9.75
CA CYS A 300 43.50 -34.56 8.61
C CYS A 300 42.94 -33.13 8.76
N ASN A 301 43.55 -32.15 8.08
CA ASN A 301 43.22 -30.72 8.27
C ASN A 301 42.06 -30.28 7.35
N PRO A 302 40.89 -29.89 7.90
CA PRO A 302 39.76 -29.44 7.10
C PRO A 302 40.06 -28.10 6.41
N ASN A 303 40.89 -27.24 7.02
CA ASN A 303 41.23 -25.91 6.50
C ASN A 303 42.36 -25.92 5.46
N SER A 304 42.69 -27.09 4.88
CA SER A 304 43.61 -27.12 3.74
C SER A 304 42.86 -26.81 2.45
N GLU A 305 43.55 -26.34 1.40
CA GLU A 305 42.95 -25.79 0.17
C GLU A 305 41.97 -26.76 -0.54
N ASN A 306 41.97 -28.06 -0.19
CA ASN A 306 40.97 -29.05 -0.61
C ASN A 306 40.53 -29.97 0.55
N GLY A 307 40.79 -29.62 1.82
CA GLY A 307 40.71 -30.57 2.95
C GLY A 307 39.33 -30.83 3.51
N ASN A 308 38.38 -29.95 3.21
CA ASN A 308 37.04 -29.97 3.79
C ASN A 308 35.98 -30.61 2.89
N ALA A 309 36.08 -30.37 1.60
CA ALA A 309 35.16 -30.83 0.57
C ALA A 309 35.95 -31.23 -0.67
N ASN A 310 35.51 -32.27 -1.35
CA ASN A 310 36.15 -32.85 -2.54
C ASN A 310 37.64 -33.25 -2.33
N ASP A 311 38.04 -33.64 -1.10
CA ASP A 311 39.36 -34.23 -0.85
C ASP A 311 39.33 -35.76 -1.09
N PRO A 312 40.17 -36.32 -1.99
CA PRO A 312 40.30 -37.78 -2.11
C PRO A 312 40.97 -38.45 -0.90
N SER A 313 41.62 -37.67 -0.04
CA SER A 313 42.54 -38.13 1.01
C SER A 313 42.12 -37.78 2.44
N CYS A 314 41.11 -36.94 2.64
CA CYS A 314 40.67 -36.47 3.96
C CYS A 314 39.16 -36.63 4.15
N GLY A 315 38.77 -37.08 5.34
CA GLY A 315 37.39 -37.29 5.77
C GLY A 315 36.90 -36.34 6.86
N ASN A 316 37.66 -35.29 7.15
CA ASN A 316 37.32 -34.32 8.20
C ASN A 316 36.37 -33.27 7.64
N CYS A 317 35.11 -33.63 7.45
CA CYS A 317 34.11 -32.75 6.85
C CYS A 317 33.58 -31.75 7.88
N ASN A 318 33.44 -30.49 7.47
CA ASN A 318 32.87 -29.40 8.25
C ASN A 318 31.76 -28.71 7.44
N LEU A 319 30.54 -28.82 7.95
CA LEU A 319 29.33 -28.29 7.32
C LEU A 319 29.38 -26.76 7.15
N PHE A 320 29.98 -26.02 8.10
CA PHE A 320 30.04 -24.55 8.07
C PHE A 320 30.98 -23.98 7.01
N ILE A 321 31.89 -24.79 6.49
CA ILE A 321 32.80 -24.43 5.39
C ILE A 321 32.58 -25.34 4.17
N GLY A 322 31.40 -25.96 4.07
CA GLY A 322 30.94 -26.58 2.83
C GLY A 322 31.11 -28.10 2.69
N GLY A 323 31.31 -28.89 3.76
CA GLY A 323 31.61 -30.33 3.64
C GLY A 323 30.68 -31.26 4.42
N ILE A 324 30.08 -32.26 3.76
CA ILE A 324 29.29 -33.35 4.39
C ILE A 324 29.68 -34.72 3.83
N CYS A 325 29.61 -35.78 4.65
CA CYS A 325 29.89 -37.14 4.19
C CYS A 325 28.92 -37.59 3.10
N SER A 326 29.45 -38.06 1.97
CA SER A 326 28.66 -38.61 0.86
C SER A 326 29.34 -39.84 0.25
N ASN A 327 28.59 -40.55 -0.58
CA ASN A 327 29.05 -41.73 -1.28
C ASN A 327 29.74 -41.36 -2.61
N ALA A 328 31.05 -41.60 -2.68
CA ALA A 328 31.87 -41.27 -3.83
C ALA A 328 31.47 -42.03 -5.12
N ILE A 329 30.84 -43.22 -4.99
CA ILE A 329 30.39 -44.00 -6.15
C ILE A 329 29.13 -43.39 -6.76
N ILE A 330 28.21 -42.89 -5.93
CA ILE A 330 26.99 -42.23 -6.39
C ILE A 330 27.35 -40.91 -7.09
N ASP A 331 28.32 -40.20 -6.52
CA ASP A 331 28.72 -38.86 -6.96
C ASP A 331 29.80 -38.86 -8.07
N ASP A 332 30.22 -40.04 -8.57
CA ASP A 332 31.30 -40.21 -9.57
C ASP A 332 32.63 -39.54 -9.17
N PHE A 333 32.99 -39.63 -7.88
CA PHE A 333 34.20 -39.07 -7.30
C PHE A 333 35.25 -40.16 -7.00
N ASP A 334 36.52 -39.89 -7.31
CA ASP A 334 37.64 -40.81 -7.10
C ASP A 334 38.32 -40.55 -5.74
N VAL A 335 38.21 -41.50 -4.79
CA VAL A 335 38.90 -41.46 -3.49
C VAL A 335 40.14 -42.35 -3.45
N ASP A 336 41.14 -42.02 -2.61
CA ASP A 336 42.35 -42.83 -2.46
C ASP A 336 42.03 -44.23 -1.88
N TYR A 337 41.10 -44.31 -0.92
CA TYR A 337 40.62 -45.53 -0.28
C TYR A 337 39.15 -45.40 0.13
N GLY A 338 38.44 -46.53 0.14
CA GLY A 338 37.03 -46.61 0.54
C GLY A 338 36.06 -46.15 -0.55
N THR A 339 34.86 -45.72 -0.14
CA THR A 339 33.77 -45.32 -1.04
C THR A 339 33.03 -44.06 -0.60
N ASN A 340 33.54 -43.35 0.39
CA ASN A 340 32.92 -42.14 0.95
C ASN A 340 33.96 -41.01 1.04
N TYR A 341 33.49 -39.78 0.91
CA TYR A 341 34.29 -38.56 0.91
C TYR A 341 33.45 -37.39 1.46
N CYS A 342 34.10 -36.27 1.75
CA CYS A 342 33.39 -35.04 2.07
C CYS A 342 32.91 -34.39 0.76
N ARG A 343 31.61 -34.46 0.49
CA ARG A 343 30.94 -33.77 -0.62
C ARG A 343 30.79 -32.28 -0.31
N ASP A 344 30.96 -31.49 -1.34
CA ASP A 344 30.69 -30.06 -1.32
C ASP A 344 29.18 -29.77 -1.16
N VAL A 345 28.85 -28.90 -0.21
CA VAL A 345 27.48 -28.43 0.03
C VAL A 345 27.29 -26.96 -0.34
N SER A 346 28.25 -26.36 -1.06
CA SER A 346 27.97 -25.13 -1.78
C SER A 346 26.93 -25.38 -2.87
N CYS A 347 26.17 -24.34 -3.19
CA CYS A 347 25.20 -24.37 -4.26
C CYS A 347 25.71 -23.56 -5.44
N GLU A 348 25.42 -24.02 -6.66
CA GLU A 348 25.63 -23.23 -7.87
C GLU A 348 24.28 -22.76 -8.42
N PHE A 349 24.11 -21.44 -8.53
CA PHE A 349 22.93 -20.84 -9.14
C PHE A 349 23.36 -19.86 -10.23
N GLU A 350 22.92 -20.09 -11.46
CA GLU A 350 23.27 -19.29 -12.66
C GLU A 350 24.77 -19.06 -12.90
N GLY A 351 25.62 -19.98 -12.41
CA GLY A 351 27.08 -19.91 -12.54
C GLY A 351 27.77 -19.10 -11.44
N GLU A 352 27.02 -18.59 -10.45
CA GLU A 352 27.56 -18.08 -9.19
C GLU A 352 27.52 -19.17 -8.11
N GLN A 353 28.56 -19.18 -7.26
CA GLN A 353 28.66 -20.10 -6.14
C GLN A 353 28.12 -19.42 -4.88
N TYR A 354 27.36 -20.20 -4.12
CA TYR A 354 26.75 -19.79 -2.85
C TYR A 354 27.19 -20.75 -1.76
N GLU A 355 27.64 -20.20 -0.65
CA GLU A 355 28.02 -20.99 0.51
C GLU A 355 26.77 -21.54 1.20
N ASN A 356 26.91 -22.68 1.87
CA ASN A 356 25.81 -23.27 2.62
C ASN A 356 25.27 -22.29 3.69
N GLY A 357 23.95 -22.08 3.69
CA GLY A 357 23.25 -21.11 4.53
C GLY A 357 23.20 -19.68 3.98
N GLU A 358 23.81 -19.39 2.82
CA GLU A 358 23.58 -18.11 2.15
C GLU A 358 22.15 -18.01 1.60
N SER A 359 21.62 -16.80 1.61
CA SER A 359 20.37 -16.48 0.94
C SER A 359 20.48 -15.20 0.12
N PHE A 360 19.76 -15.15 -1.00
CA PHE A 360 19.78 -14.02 -1.93
C PHE A 360 18.40 -13.80 -2.57
N CYS A 361 18.19 -12.57 -3.04
CA CYS A 361 16.95 -12.18 -3.69
C CYS A 361 17.02 -12.35 -5.21
N GLN A 362 15.89 -12.74 -5.77
CA GLN A 362 15.63 -12.74 -7.20
C GLN A 362 14.30 -12.05 -7.47
N TYR A 363 14.20 -11.46 -8.66
CA TYR A 363 13.07 -10.61 -9.04
C TYR A 363 12.59 -10.99 -10.44
N ASP A 364 11.32 -10.71 -10.74
CA ASP A 364 10.81 -10.88 -12.10
C ASP A 364 11.22 -9.78 -13.07
N GLY A 365 11.46 -8.58 -12.55
CA GLY A 365 11.80 -7.43 -13.37
C GLY A 365 12.73 -6.47 -12.62
N LYS A 366 12.85 -5.26 -13.17
CA LYS A 366 13.39 -4.11 -12.45
C LYS A 366 12.51 -3.85 -11.23
N ILE A 367 13.16 -3.55 -10.11
CA ILE A 367 12.51 -3.17 -8.85
C ILE A 367 12.86 -1.73 -8.49
N GLY A 368 12.02 -1.09 -7.68
CA GLY A 368 12.26 0.26 -7.17
C GLY A 368 11.91 1.37 -8.18
N GLU A 369 11.93 2.62 -7.73
CA GLU A 369 11.68 3.81 -8.58
C GLU A 369 10.29 3.83 -9.23
N GLY A 370 9.31 3.09 -8.67
CA GLY A 370 8.00 2.90 -9.29
C GLY A 370 8.00 2.08 -10.59
N ASP A 371 9.11 1.39 -10.88
CA ASP A 371 9.32 0.65 -12.14
C ASP A 371 8.98 -0.86 -12.05
N ASP A 372 8.53 -1.34 -10.88
CA ASP A 372 8.07 -2.72 -10.71
C ASP A 372 6.90 -3.04 -11.65
N VAL A 373 7.03 -4.15 -12.40
CA VAL A 373 6.07 -4.53 -13.45
C VAL A 373 4.87 -5.29 -12.92
N VAL A 374 3.73 -5.21 -13.61
CA VAL A 374 2.48 -5.84 -13.18
C VAL A 374 2.60 -7.37 -13.19
N GLY A 375 2.09 -8.04 -12.16
CA GLY A 375 2.21 -9.49 -11.98
C GLY A 375 3.58 -9.96 -11.46
N SER A 376 4.53 -9.05 -11.22
CA SER A 376 5.85 -9.42 -10.68
C SER A 376 5.78 -9.83 -9.21
N ARG A 377 6.71 -10.71 -8.82
CA ARG A 377 6.89 -11.21 -7.45
C ARG A 377 8.38 -11.20 -7.08
N HIS A 378 8.65 -11.13 -5.79
CA HIS A 378 10.01 -11.22 -5.24
C HIS A 378 10.25 -12.62 -4.69
N TRP A 379 11.47 -13.12 -4.82
CA TRP A 379 11.83 -14.50 -4.53
C TRP A 379 13.08 -14.53 -3.65
N LYS A 380 13.04 -15.31 -2.57
CA LYS A 380 14.20 -15.58 -1.74
C LYS A 380 14.70 -16.97 -2.06
N TYR A 381 15.96 -17.07 -2.43
CA TYR A 381 16.65 -18.35 -2.59
C TYR A 381 17.54 -18.60 -1.40
N VAL A 382 17.59 -19.84 -0.93
CA VAL A 382 18.42 -20.28 0.20
C VAL A 382 19.25 -21.48 -0.24
N CYS A 383 20.57 -21.40 -0.08
CA CYS A 383 21.43 -22.55 -0.27
C CYS A 383 21.40 -23.41 1.00
N ASN A 384 20.88 -24.63 0.91
CA ASN A 384 20.78 -25.55 2.03
C ASN A 384 21.35 -26.92 1.64
N GLN A 385 22.50 -27.27 2.20
CA GLN A 385 23.20 -28.55 2.04
C GLN A 385 23.51 -28.95 0.58
N GLY A 386 23.76 -27.96 -0.28
CA GLY A 386 24.02 -28.12 -1.71
C GLY A 386 22.76 -28.08 -2.58
N ASP A 387 21.58 -27.93 -1.97
CA ASP A 387 20.30 -27.78 -2.65
C ASP A 387 19.82 -26.33 -2.57
N MET A 388 19.46 -25.76 -3.73
CA MET A 388 18.85 -24.43 -3.82
C MET A 388 17.36 -24.52 -3.51
N GLN A 389 16.95 -23.98 -2.36
CA GLN A 389 15.55 -23.89 -1.94
C GLN A 389 14.97 -22.53 -2.32
N LEU A 390 13.72 -22.54 -2.79
CA LEU A 390 12.97 -21.34 -3.15
C LEU A 390 11.91 -21.05 -2.10
N GLU A 391 11.97 -19.85 -1.53
CA GLU A 391 10.98 -19.27 -0.63
C GLU A 391 10.36 -18.05 -1.31
N PRO A 392 9.11 -18.14 -1.80
CA PRO A 392 8.50 -17.03 -2.51
C PRO A 392 7.94 -16.01 -1.52
N CYS A 393 8.31 -14.72 -1.64
CA CYS A 393 7.72 -13.66 -0.80
C CYS A 393 6.24 -13.48 -1.15
N GLU A 394 5.42 -12.87 -0.29
CA GLU A 394 3.96 -12.77 -0.53
C GLU A 394 3.53 -12.26 -1.93
N ASP A 395 2.40 -12.77 -2.42
CA ASP A 395 1.83 -12.42 -3.73
C ASP A 395 1.33 -10.95 -3.75
N TYR A 396 1.06 -10.41 -4.95
CA TYR A 396 0.68 -8.98 -5.13
C TYR A 396 1.71 -7.98 -4.57
N ARG A 397 2.99 -8.39 -4.45
CA ARG A 397 4.08 -7.60 -3.85
C ARG A 397 3.75 -7.07 -2.45
N ASN A 398 3.00 -7.85 -1.66
CA ASN A 398 2.75 -7.54 -0.25
C ASN A 398 4.01 -7.70 0.62
N GLU A 399 5.01 -8.44 0.12
CA GLU A 399 6.36 -8.47 0.68
C GLU A 399 7.40 -8.17 -0.39
N ILE A 400 8.52 -7.59 0.05
CA ILE A 400 9.71 -7.40 -0.77
C ILE A 400 10.85 -8.29 -0.24
N CYS A 401 11.57 -8.94 -1.14
CA CYS A 401 12.84 -9.56 -0.78
C CYS A 401 13.92 -8.49 -0.65
N VAL A 402 14.45 -8.29 0.55
CA VAL A 402 15.63 -7.46 0.83
C VAL A 402 16.86 -8.31 1.01
N GLN A 403 18.02 -7.80 0.58
CA GLN A 403 19.30 -8.48 0.69
C GLN A 403 20.37 -7.59 1.32
N GLN A 404 21.18 -8.21 2.17
CA GLN A 404 22.38 -7.63 2.75
C GLN A 404 23.60 -8.48 2.39
N ASN A 405 24.64 -7.80 1.90
CA ASN A 405 25.92 -8.42 1.55
C ASN A 405 26.98 -8.04 2.60
N THR A 406 27.70 -9.03 3.11
CA THR A 406 28.91 -8.82 3.91
C THR A 406 30.09 -8.74 2.96
N GLU A 407 30.79 -7.60 2.96
CA GLU A 407 31.92 -7.36 2.07
C GLU A 407 33.24 -7.24 2.84
N VAL A 408 34.31 -7.84 2.30
CA VAL A 408 35.70 -7.65 2.76
C VAL A 408 36.54 -7.25 1.56
N ASP A 409 37.25 -6.12 1.65
CA ASP A 409 38.07 -5.55 0.56
C ASP A 409 37.31 -5.31 -0.76
N GLY A 410 35.98 -5.16 -0.70
CA GLY A 410 35.09 -4.94 -1.86
C GLY A 410 34.64 -6.22 -2.56
N GLU A 411 34.88 -7.39 -1.96
CA GLU A 411 34.38 -8.68 -2.40
C GLU A 411 33.30 -9.18 -1.42
N VAL A 412 32.16 -9.62 -1.95
CA VAL A 412 31.07 -10.18 -1.15
C VAL A 412 31.51 -11.56 -0.65
N ILE A 413 31.59 -11.72 0.67
CA ILE A 413 32.00 -12.97 1.33
C ILE A 413 30.83 -13.75 1.93
N TYR A 414 29.68 -13.10 2.12
CA TYR A 414 28.46 -13.73 2.63
C TYR A 414 27.22 -12.93 2.27
N ARG A 415 26.15 -13.60 1.83
CA ARG A 415 24.85 -12.99 1.47
C ARG A 415 23.74 -13.47 2.39
N ASN A 416 22.87 -12.54 2.79
CA ASN A 416 21.64 -12.84 3.52
C ASN A 416 20.47 -12.06 2.94
N ALA A 417 19.36 -12.74 2.73
CA ALA A 417 18.11 -12.19 2.23
C ALA A 417 16.91 -12.59 3.08
N ASN A 418 15.91 -11.72 3.15
CA ASN A 418 14.63 -11.94 3.83
C ASN A 418 13.47 -11.29 3.06
N CYS A 419 12.31 -11.95 3.10
CA CYS A 419 11.05 -11.32 2.71
C CYS A 419 10.56 -10.46 3.88
N ILE A 420 10.19 -9.21 3.59
CA ILE A 420 9.68 -8.27 4.59
C ILE A 420 8.42 -7.57 4.07
N PRO A 421 7.49 -7.15 4.94
CA PRO A 421 6.27 -6.47 4.51
C PRO A 421 6.53 -5.21 3.66
N ASN A 422 5.76 -5.05 2.59
CA ASN A 422 5.82 -3.90 1.71
C ASN A 422 4.82 -2.81 2.16
N ASN A 423 5.31 -1.75 2.79
CA ASN A 423 4.48 -0.66 3.33
C ASN A 423 4.12 0.44 2.30
N TRP A 424 3.84 0.07 1.05
CA TRP A 424 3.55 1.03 -0.02
C TRP A 424 2.33 1.93 0.29
N ARG A 425 1.37 1.46 1.09
CA ARG A 425 0.15 2.21 1.44
C ARG A 425 0.43 3.49 2.24
N ALA A 426 1.40 3.44 3.17
CA ALA A 426 1.74 4.60 3.99
C ALA A 426 2.24 5.79 3.16
N CYS A 427 3.01 5.52 2.08
CA CYS A 427 3.54 6.56 1.20
C CYS A 427 2.44 7.39 0.54
N VAL A 428 1.31 6.75 0.21
CA VAL A 428 0.20 7.41 -0.49
C VAL A 428 -0.54 8.35 0.46
N THR A 429 -0.74 7.94 1.72
CA THR A 429 -1.46 8.71 2.74
C THR A 429 -0.76 10.02 3.10
N ILE A 430 0.57 10.04 3.11
CA ILE A 430 1.39 11.24 3.37
C ILE A 430 1.01 12.41 2.45
N ASN A 431 0.66 12.13 1.18
CA ASN A 431 0.26 13.17 0.23
C ASN A 431 -1.02 13.92 0.62
N SER A 432 -1.93 13.26 1.35
CA SER A 432 -3.17 13.88 1.83
C SER A 432 -3.01 14.60 3.18
N GLU A 433 -2.02 14.19 3.98
CA GLU A 433 -1.83 14.70 5.35
C GLU A 433 -0.93 15.93 5.40
N ALA A 434 0.09 16.02 4.54
CA ALA A 434 1.04 17.12 4.55
C ALA A 434 0.37 18.49 4.31
N GLU A 435 0.63 19.46 5.19
CA GLU A 435 0.11 20.83 5.06
C GLU A 435 1.02 21.74 4.23
N SER A 436 2.25 21.31 3.97
CA SER A 436 3.24 22.04 3.17
C SER A 436 4.17 21.12 2.37
N GLU A 437 4.82 21.67 1.35
CA GLU A 437 5.79 20.94 0.51
C GLU A 437 7.03 20.48 1.29
N GLU A 438 7.50 21.28 2.25
CA GLU A 438 8.67 20.93 3.09
C GLU A 438 8.34 19.74 4.01
N GLU A 439 7.16 19.76 4.63
CA GLU A 439 6.63 18.65 5.44
C GLU A 439 6.43 17.38 4.61
N LEU A 440 5.84 17.48 3.42
CA LEU A 440 5.67 16.34 2.51
C LEU A 440 7.02 15.66 2.22
N ILE A 441 8.05 16.45 1.92
CA ILE A 441 9.38 15.94 1.60
C ILE A 441 10.03 15.29 2.83
N ASP A 442 9.94 15.92 4.00
CA ASP A 442 10.55 15.40 5.21
C ASP A 442 9.87 14.10 5.68
N ASP A 443 8.54 14.05 5.68
CA ASP A 443 7.76 12.87 6.07
C ASP A 443 7.99 11.71 5.09
N CYS A 444 7.97 11.99 3.79
CA CYS A 444 8.21 10.96 2.78
C CYS A 444 9.63 10.38 2.85
N ASN A 445 10.65 11.21 3.09
CA ASN A 445 12.04 10.75 3.22
C ASN A 445 12.28 9.96 4.52
N SER A 446 11.44 10.19 5.53
CA SER A 446 11.51 9.47 6.81
C SER A 446 10.73 8.16 6.78
N ALA A 447 9.74 8.04 5.89
CA ALA A 447 8.92 6.86 5.72
C ALA A 447 9.64 5.73 4.95
N VAL A 448 9.56 4.51 5.51
CA VAL A 448 10.14 3.30 4.93
C VAL A 448 9.49 2.96 3.60
N ASN A 449 10.29 2.56 2.62
CA ASN A 449 9.88 2.21 1.25
C ASN A 449 9.17 3.35 0.49
N CYS A 450 9.33 4.61 0.92
CA CYS A 450 8.79 5.77 0.22
C CYS A 450 9.89 6.59 -0.45
N GLU A 451 9.54 7.32 -1.50
CA GLU A 451 10.40 8.28 -2.19
C GLU A 451 9.62 9.46 -2.76
N ILE A 452 10.30 10.59 -2.95
CA ILE A 452 9.73 11.75 -3.61
C ILE A 452 9.89 11.61 -5.13
N THR A 453 8.75 11.63 -5.82
CA THR A 453 8.65 11.75 -7.26
C THR A 453 8.34 13.20 -7.63
N ASP A 454 9.28 13.87 -8.30
CA ASP A 454 9.11 15.24 -8.78
C ASP A 454 8.37 15.26 -10.14
N ILE A 455 7.14 15.76 -10.16
CA ILE A 455 6.43 16.07 -11.40
C ILE A 455 6.88 17.45 -11.83
N ALA A 456 7.58 17.58 -12.95
CA ALA A 456 8.15 18.84 -13.41
C ALA A 456 7.99 19.00 -14.93
N ILE A 457 6.73 19.11 -15.37
CA ILE A 457 6.38 19.14 -16.80
C ILE A 457 6.47 20.56 -17.36
N ALA A 458 6.07 21.56 -16.59
CA ALA A 458 6.02 22.95 -17.04
C ALA A 458 6.19 23.97 -15.90
N ASP A 459 6.46 25.23 -16.26
CA ASP A 459 6.73 26.34 -15.33
C ASP A 459 5.68 26.52 -14.20
N HIS A 460 4.42 26.16 -14.47
CA HIS A 460 3.32 26.21 -13.49
C HIS A 460 2.59 24.88 -13.36
N PHE A 461 3.24 23.78 -13.78
CA PHE A 461 2.79 22.41 -13.57
C PHE A 461 4.00 21.62 -13.07
N ALA A 462 4.38 21.93 -11.83
CA ALA A 462 5.48 21.28 -11.13
C ALA A 462 5.16 21.15 -9.64
N TYR A 463 5.27 19.94 -9.10
CA TYR A 463 4.99 19.62 -7.70
C TYR A 463 5.62 18.26 -7.33
N PRO A 464 6.10 18.08 -6.09
CA PRO A 464 6.53 16.78 -5.60
C PRO A 464 5.34 15.94 -5.15
N VAL A 465 5.47 14.62 -5.24
CA VAL A 465 4.54 13.64 -4.70
C VAL A 465 5.31 12.55 -3.98
N CYS A 466 4.84 12.11 -2.82
CA CYS A 466 5.37 10.93 -2.14
C CYS A 466 4.80 9.66 -2.80
N THR A 467 5.66 8.80 -3.30
CA THR A 467 5.28 7.53 -3.92
C THR A 467 6.00 6.36 -3.26
N PRO A 468 5.42 5.15 -3.30
CA PRO A 468 6.15 3.93 -2.98
C PRO A 468 7.39 3.78 -3.86
N LYS A 469 8.52 3.37 -3.25
CA LYS A 469 9.68 2.84 -3.98
C LYS A 469 9.32 1.54 -4.68
N TYR A 470 8.64 0.64 -3.97
CA TYR A 470 8.18 -0.66 -4.46
C TYR A 470 6.65 -0.68 -4.50
N PRO A 471 6.01 -0.28 -5.62
CA PRO A 471 4.56 -0.17 -5.71
C PRO A 471 3.86 -1.53 -5.53
N GLY A 472 2.71 -1.52 -4.85
CA GLY A 472 1.91 -2.73 -4.61
C GLY A 472 1.23 -3.28 -5.87
N GLY A 473 0.87 -4.56 -5.85
CA GLY A 473 0.01 -5.19 -6.86
C GLY A 473 -1.47 -5.16 -6.46
N PHE A 474 -2.37 -5.19 -7.44
CA PHE A 474 -3.82 -5.12 -7.21
C PHE A 474 -4.56 -6.33 -7.78
N ASP A 475 -5.49 -6.88 -6.99
CA ASP A 475 -6.46 -7.86 -7.49
C ASP A 475 -7.67 -7.13 -8.06
N THR A 476 -7.62 -6.81 -9.36
CA THR A 476 -8.68 -6.06 -10.04
C THR A 476 -9.89 -6.92 -10.40
N ARG A 477 -9.81 -8.24 -10.24
CA ARG A 477 -10.94 -9.15 -10.51
C ARG A 477 -11.85 -9.32 -9.29
N ASP A 478 -11.32 -9.05 -8.11
CA ASP A 478 -12.09 -9.03 -6.87
C ASP A 478 -12.77 -7.66 -6.68
N GLU A 479 -14.11 -7.66 -6.69
CA GLU A 479 -14.95 -6.46 -6.58
C GLU A 479 -14.61 -5.62 -5.33
N ARG A 480 -14.11 -6.24 -4.25
CA ARG A 480 -13.72 -5.54 -3.01
C ARG A 480 -12.60 -4.52 -3.21
N TYR A 481 -11.71 -4.77 -4.17
CA TYR A 481 -10.53 -3.93 -4.40
C TYR A 481 -10.69 -2.99 -5.59
N GLN A 482 -11.71 -3.18 -6.44
CA GLN A 482 -11.93 -2.37 -7.64
C GLN A 482 -12.14 -0.88 -7.31
N GLU A 483 -12.94 -0.57 -6.29
CA GLU A 483 -13.22 0.81 -5.88
C GLU A 483 -11.97 1.48 -5.30
N THR A 484 -11.30 0.83 -4.34
CA THR A 484 -10.05 1.33 -3.73
C THR A 484 -8.95 1.51 -4.78
N THR A 485 -8.82 0.58 -5.72
CA THR A 485 -7.85 0.67 -6.81
C THR A 485 -8.17 1.84 -7.75
N THR A 486 -9.45 2.04 -8.09
CA THR A 486 -9.89 3.17 -8.91
C THR A 486 -9.59 4.51 -8.25
N LEU A 487 -9.90 4.62 -6.95
CA LEU A 487 -9.60 5.81 -6.15
C LEU A 487 -8.09 6.08 -6.07
N LEU A 488 -7.29 5.03 -5.90
CA LEU A 488 -5.84 5.11 -5.80
C LEU A 488 -5.22 5.56 -7.12
N CYS A 489 -5.46 4.84 -8.22
CA CYS A 489 -4.96 5.22 -9.54
C CYS A 489 -5.45 6.61 -9.95
N GLY A 490 -6.72 6.93 -9.64
CA GLY A 490 -7.32 8.23 -9.93
C GLY A 490 -6.59 9.43 -9.30
N LYS A 491 -5.74 9.24 -8.29
CA LYS A 491 -4.89 10.31 -7.73
C LYS A 491 -3.91 10.88 -8.77
N ALA A 492 -3.50 10.07 -9.74
CA ALA A 492 -2.64 10.50 -10.85
C ALA A 492 -3.41 11.09 -12.05
N THR A 493 -4.73 11.16 -12.00
CA THR A 493 -5.52 11.86 -13.03
C THR A 493 -5.38 13.37 -12.84
N GLN A 494 -4.80 14.05 -13.83
CA GLN A 494 -4.43 15.47 -13.72
C GLN A 494 -4.75 16.26 -14.99
N LYS A 495 -4.98 17.56 -14.80
CA LYS A 495 -5.29 18.53 -15.86
C LYS A 495 -4.27 19.66 -15.87
N CYS A 496 -3.56 19.82 -16.99
CA CYS A 496 -2.66 20.95 -17.23
C CYS A 496 -3.31 21.97 -18.18
N THR A 497 -3.47 23.21 -17.73
CA THR A 497 -3.97 24.32 -18.56
C THR A 497 -2.82 25.10 -19.18
N VAL A 498 -2.82 25.21 -20.51
CA VAL A 498 -1.86 25.95 -21.32
C VAL A 498 -2.38 27.35 -21.61
N TYR A 499 -1.68 28.35 -21.10
CA TYR A 499 -2.06 29.75 -21.25
C TYR A 499 -1.49 30.34 -22.53
N GLN A 500 -2.31 31.12 -23.23
CA GLN A 500 -1.93 31.84 -24.45
C GLN A 500 -2.06 33.36 -24.26
N GLU A 501 -1.21 34.11 -24.95
CA GLU A 501 -1.26 35.57 -25.01
C GLU A 501 -1.20 36.07 -26.45
N GLU A 502 -1.79 37.24 -26.70
CA GLU A 502 -1.86 37.84 -28.03
C GLU A 502 -0.48 38.34 -28.52
N LYS A 503 -0.18 38.09 -29.80
CA LYS A 503 0.98 38.66 -30.50
C LYS A 503 0.70 40.08 -30.97
N PHE A 504 1.74 40.92 -30.96
CA PHE A 504 1.71 42.33 -31.41
C PHE A 504 1.24 42.53 -32.87
N PHE A 505 1.30 41.50 -33.73
CA PHE A 505 0.81 41.55 -35.11
C PHE A 505 -0.33 40.57 -35.40
N GLY A 506 -1.08 40.13 -34.38
CA GLY A 506 -2.18 39.18 -34.46
C GLY A 506 -1.75 37.71 -34.33
N GLY A 507 -2.65 36.88 -33.77
CA GLY A 507 -2.43 35.47 -33.44
C GLY A 507 -1.88 35.26 -32.02
N CYS A 508 -1.91 34.02 -31.52
CA CYS A 508 -1.53 33.70 -30.15
C CYS A 508 -0.07 33.19 -30.05
N LYS A 509 0.61 33.45 -28.92
CA LYS A 509 1.82 32.75 -28.46
C LYS A 509 1.51 32.10 -27.11
N TYR A 510 2.21 31.01 -26.79
CA TYR A 510 2.10 30.40 -25.46
C TYR A 510 2.76 31.30 -24.43
N ALA A 511 2.05 31.53 -23.32
CA ALA A 511 2.48 32.34 -22.19
C ALA A 511 3.02 31.47 -21.04
N ALA A 512 2.42 30.29 -20.82
CA ALA A 512 2.84 29.33 -19.81
C ALA A 512 2.36 27.92 -20.19
N ASN A 513 3.04 26.91 -19.64
CA ASN A 513 2.69 25.48 -19.76
C ASN A 513 2.68 24.90 -21.19
N GLU A 514 3.40 25.50 -22.14
CA GLU A 514 3.53 24.97 -23.52
C GLU A 514 3.98 23.50 -23.56
N ALA A 515 4.84 23.10 -22.63
CA ALA A 515 5.37 21.74 -22.55
C ALA A 515 4.30 20.67 -22.29
N CYS A 516 3.14 21.02 -21.71
CA CYS A 516 2.02 20.10 -21.54
C CYS A 516 1.45 19.59 -22.88
N LEU A 517 1.70 20.27 -24.00
CA LEU A 517 1.27 19.83 -25.33
C LEU A 517 2.17 18.73 -25.93
N GLY A 518 3.29 18.41 -25.28
CA GLY A 518 4.23 17.38 -25.72
C GLY A 518 3.97 16.00 -25.10
N SER A 519 4.59 14.95 -25.66
CA SER A 519 4.50 13.59 -25.10
C SER A 519 5.08 13.47 -23.69
N GLY A 520 6.00 14.37 -23.31
CA GLY A 520 6.58 14.40 -21.97
C GLY A 520 5.56 14.63 -20.85
N PHE A 521 4.37 15.18 -21.17
CA PHE A 521 3.26 15.24 -20.23
C PHE A 521 2.71 13.85 -19.93
N ALA A 522 2.36 13.09 -20.97
CA ALA A 522 1.87 11.72 -20.81
C ALA A 522 2.92 10.80 -20.17
N GLU A 523 4.20 10.97 -20.51
CA GLU A 523 5.30 10.17 -19.98
C GLU A 523 5.48 10.36 -18.47
N GLN A 524 5.61 11.60 -17.97
CA GLN A 524 5.74 11.86 -16.52
C GLN A 524 4.47 11.56 -15.73
N MET A 525 3.29 11.79 -16.32
CA MET A 525 2.03 11.44 -15.66
C MET A 525 1.82 9.94 -15.58
N ASN A 526 2.30 9.18 -16.58
CA ASN A 526 2.29 7.73 -16.51
C ASN A 526 3.27 7.18 -15.47
N ASP A 527 4.46 7.78 -15.33
CA ASP A 527 5.40 7.42 -14.25
C ASP A 527 4.76 7.63 -12.88
N PHE A 528 4.05 8.76 -12.67
CA PHE A 528 3.29 8.97 -11.44
C PHE A 528 2.20 7.92 -11.25
N CYS A 529 1.48 7.60 -12.32
CA CYS A 529 0.42 6.60 -12.30
C CYS A 529 0.96 5.21 -11.90
N THR A 530 2.02 4.70 -12.55
CA THR A 530 2.62 3.39 -12.24
C THR A 530 3.33 3.37 -10.88
N ALA A 531 3.85 4.50 -10.41
CA ALA A 531 4.43 4.59 -9.07
C ALA A 531 3.41 4.37 -7.95
N LEU A 532 2.10 4.50 -8.21
CA LEU A 532 1.05 4.23 -7.22
C LEU A 532 0.70 2.74 -7.09
N GLY A 533 1.13 1.87 -8.01
CA GLY A 533 0.71 0.47 -8.07
C GLY A 533 0.50 -0.05 -9.49
N ASP A 534 -0.35 -1.07 -9.62
CA ASP A 534 -0.82 -1.58 -10.91
C ASP A 534 -1.82 -0.60 -11.57
N CYS A 535 -1.31 0.54 -12.01
CA CYS A 535 -2.08 1.61 -12.63
C CYS A 535 -1.45 2.03 -13.98
N GLY A 536 -2.27 2.50 -14.91
CA GLY A 536 -1.81 3.16 -16.12
C GLY A 536 -1.14 2.23 -17.12
N GLY A 537 -0.31 2.85 -17.96
CA GLY A 537 0.39 2.16 -19.02
C GLY A 537 1.60 1.44 -18.48
N ALA A 538 1.50 0.13 -18.33
CA ALA A 538 2.54 -0.70 -17.74
C ALA A 538 2.67 -2.03 -18.48
N ALA A 539 3.87 -2.60 -18.39
CA ALA A 539 4.12 -3.96 -18.84
C ALA A 539 3.86 -4.95 -17.71
N ASN A 540 3.41 -6.16 -18.06
CA ASN A 540 3.39 -7.28 -17.11
C ASN A 540 4.79 -7.92 -16.97
N TYR A 541 4.93 -8.91 -16.09
CA TYR A 541 6.20 -9.59 -15.78
C TYR A 541 6.83 -10.37 -16.94
N ILE A 542 6.11 -10.57 -18.06
CA ILE A 542 6.68 -11.14 -19.30
C ILE A 542 6.97 -10.08 -20.37
N GLY A 543 6.71 -8.80 -20.07
CA GLY A 543 7.02 -7.65 -20.92
C GLY A 543 5.90 -7.19 -21.85
N ASP A 544 4.69 -7.74 -21.73
CA ASP A 544 3.55 -7.30 -22.52
C ASP A 544 3.00 -5.98 -21.99
N PHE A 545 3.00 -4.95 -22.83
CA PHE A 545 2.56 -3.61 -22.47
C PHE A 545 1.07 -3.41 -22.75
N GLU A 546 0.35 -2.95 -21.73
CA GLU A 546 -1.04 -2.51 -21.84
C GLU A 546 -1.17 -1.00 -21.60
N LYS A 547 -2.12 -0.35 -22.29
CA LYS A 547 -2.25 1.10 -22.25
C LYS A 547 -2.89 1.61 -20.96
N ASN A 548 -4.09 1.18 -20.57
CA ASN A 548 -4.83 1.60 -19.36
C ASN A 548 -4.71 3.09 -18.90
N TYR A 549 -4.54 4.05 -19.81
CA TYR A 549 -4.61 5.50 -19.56
C TYR A 549 -5.25 6.22 -20.75
N ASN A 550 -5.79 7.41 -20.52
CA ASN A 550 -6.26 8.30 -21.60
C ASN A 550 -5.55 9.64 -21.56
N VAL A 551 -5.19 10.16 -22.74
CA VAL A 551 -4.61 11.49 -22.90
C VAL A 551 -5.49 12.32 -23.81
N ASN A 552 -5.84 13.53 -23.37
CA ASN A 552 -6.56 14.51 -24.17
C ASN A 552 -5.74 15.80 -24.29
N GLY A 553 -5.68 16.38 -25.49
CA GLY A 553 -4.93 17.62 -25.75
C GLY A 553 -3.42 17.45 -25.94
N ALA A 554 -2.86 16.24 -25.75
CA ALA A 554 -1.46 15.91 -25.96
C ALA A 554 -1.27 14.52 -26.62
N PRO A 555 -0.09 14.21 -27.19
CA PRO A 555 0.22 12.87 -27.68
C PRO A 555 0.27 11.83 -26.56
N ASP A 556 -0.12 10.58 -26.87
CA ASP A 556 0.12 9.40 -26.03
C ASP A 556 1.64 9.14 -25.80
N LEU A 557 1.96 8.15 -24.97
CA LEU A 557 3.32 7.69 -24.72
C LEU A 557 4.07 7.39 -26.03
N SER A 558 5.32 7.85 -26.11
CA SER A 558 6.14 7.60 -27.29
C SER A 558 6.49 6.12 -27.41
N SER A 559 6.71 5.63 -28.63
CA SER A 559 7.12 4.23 -28.83
C SER A 559 8.46 3.87 -28.17
N ALA A 560 9.34 4.88 -27.99
CA ALA A 560 10.58 4.71 -27.23
C ALA A 560 10.31 4.53 -25.73
N TRP A 561 9.27 5.18 -25.21
CA TRP A 561 8.83 5.04 -23.83
C TRP A 561 8.20 3.68 -23.57
N ILE A 562 7.28 3.24 -24.43
CA ILE A 562 6.69 1.90 -24.34
C ILE A 562 7.78 0.81 -24.35
N ALA A 563 8.78 0.95 -25.22
CA ALA A 563 9.92 0.03 -25.25
C ALA A 563 10.79 0.08 -23.97
N LYS A 564 10.82 1.20 -23.25
CA LYS A 564 11.47 1.31 -21.93
C LYS A 564 10.67 0.53 -20.89
N LEU A 565 9.35 0.71 -20.84
CA LEU A 565 8.44 0.05 -19.89
C LEU A 565 8.44 -1.48 -20.06
N THR A 566 8.36 -1.98 -21.30
CA THR A 566 8.50 -3.43 -21.60
C THR A 566 9.83 -4.00 -21.09
N LYS A 567 10.91 -3.21 -21.12
CA LYS A 567 12.22 -3.67 -20.68
C LYS A 567 12.30 -3.83 -19.15
N TYR A 568 11.39 -3.24 -18.39
CA TYR A 568 11.35 -3.44 -16.94
C TYR A 568 10.97 -4.86 -16.54
N ALA A 569 10.41 -5.66 -17.45
CA ALA A 569 10.25 -7.10 -17.22
C ALA A 569 11.59 -7.88 -17.27
N GLU A 570 12.71 -7.25 -17.61
CA GLU A 570 14.04 -7.84 -17.52
C GLU A 570 14.68 -7.45 -16.17
N PRO A 571 15.01 -8.40 -15.27
CA PRO A 571 15.67 -8.08 -14.02
C PRO A 571 17.07 -7.50 -14.26
N ILE A 572 17.45 -6.52 -13.44
CA ILE A 572 18.79 -5.92 -13.52
C ILE A 572 19.76 -6.75 -12.70
N ALA A 573 20.75 -7.36 -13.36
CA ALA A 573 21.76 -8.17 -12.68
C ALA A 573 22.48 -7.41 -11.56
N GLY A 574 22.46 -7.98 -10.35
CA GLY A 574 23.05 -7.39 -9.15
C GLY A 574 22.22 -6.30 -8.46
N GLN A 575 21.01 -6.01 -8.95
CA GLN A 575 20.05 -5.16 -8.25
C GLN A 575 19.38 -5.97 -7.12
N TYR A 576 19.29 -5.38 -5.93
CA TYR A 576 18.54 -5.92 -4.81
C TYR A 576 18.03 -4.79 -3.93
N ALA A 577 16.87 -5.01 -3.30
CA ALA A 577 16.34 -4.09 -2.32
C ALA A 577 17.26 -4.08 -1.08
N HIS A 578 17.65 -2.89 -0.65
CA HIS A 578 18.48 -2.72 0.53
C HIS A 578 17.64 -2.69 1.80
N VAL A 579 18.21 -3.16 2.91
CA VAL A 579 17.61 -3.02 4.24
C VAL A 579 17.62 -1.54 4.62
N GLU A 580 16.45 -0.91 4.64
CA GLU A 580 16.27 0.46 5.16
C GLU A 580 16.31 0.48 6.70
N ASP A 581 16.31 1.67 7.31
CA ASP A 581 16.26 1.78 8.77
C ASP A 581 14.86 1.45 9.28
N TYR A 582 14.61 0.17 9.51
CA TYR A 582 13.37 -0.31 10.11
C TYR A 582 13.29 -0.01 11.61
N SER A 583 14.23 0.71 12.25
CA SER A 583 14.25 0.82 13.71
C SER A 583 13.01 1.49 14.31
N GLU A 584 12.41 2.47 13.64
CA GLU A 584 11.13 3.07 14.06
C GLU A 584 9.95 2.12 13.83
N TYR A 585 9.93 1.41 12.70
CA TYR A 585 8.93 0.38 12.41
C TYR A 585 9.03 -0.82 13.35
N LEU A 586 10.23 -1.28 13.66
CA LEU A 586 10.54 -2.35 14.61
C LEU A 586 10.17 -1.93 16.03
N GLN A 587 10.44 -0.68 16.42
CA GLN A 587 9.95 -0.12 17.69
C GLN A 587 8.42 -0.07 17.73
N ALA A 588 7.78 0.38 16.64
CA ALA A 588 6.33 0.42 16.51
C ALA A 588 5.71 -0.98 16.41
N ALA A 589 6.44 -1.99 15.93
CA ALA A 589 6.10 -3.43 15.92
C ALA A 589 6.58 -4.18 17.18
N GLY A 590 7.13 -3.45 18.16
CA GLY A 590 7.48 -3.97 19.48
C GLY A 590 8.90 -4.57 19.61
N VAL A 591 9.63 -4.75 18.53
CA VAL A 591 11.00 -5.25 18.55
C VAL A 591 11.95 -4.23 19.20
N ALA A 592 12.22 -4.40 20.51
CA ALA A 592 13.13 -3.54 21.25
C ALA A 592 14.59 -3.69 20.74
N PRO A 593 15.34 -2.60 20.51
CA PRO A 593 16.78 -2.69 20.31
C PRO A 593 17.42 -3.19 21.60
N PHE A 594 18.23 -4.25 21.53
CA PHE A 594 18.95 -4.84 22.68
C PHE A 594 19.58 -3.76 23.58
N GLY A 595 18.87 -3.41 24.65
CA GLY A 595 19.25 -2.35 25.57
C GLY A 595 19.73 -2.92 26.89
N GLY A 596 21.04 -2.91 27.12
CA GLY A 596 21.59 -2.93 28.49
C GLY A 596 22.80 -3.80 28.75
N VAL A 597 23.96 -3.48 28.18
CA VAL A 597 25.25 -3.94 28.73
C VAL A 597 26.15 -2.71 28.95
N ASN A 598 26.58 -2.51 30.21
CA ASN A 598 27.47 -1.42 30.59
C ASN A 598 28.85 -1.59 29.90
N GLU A 599 29.32 -0.51 29.30
CA GLU A 599 30.50 -0.38 28.42
C GLU A 599 31.87 -0.62 29.10
N HIS A 600 31.95 -1.29 30.26
CA HIS A 600 33.18 -1.33 31.05
C HIS A 600 33.75 -2.71 31.42
N ASP A 601 33.13 -3.82 30.98
CA ASP A 601 33.63 -5.19 31.25
C ASP A 601 34.08 -5.99 30.00
N LEU A 602 34.14 -5.37 28.81
CA LEU A 602 34.39 -6.04 27.52
C LEU A 602 35.85 -5.95 27.02
N ILE A 603 36.85 -6.34 27.83
CA ILE A 603 38.26 -6.37 27.35
C ILE A 603 38.93 -7.76 27.42
N ASP A 604 38.31 -8.80 27.99
CA ASP A 604 38.99 -10.13 28.08
C ASP A 604 38.34 -11.31 27.34
N ASP A 605 37.24 -11.14 26.59
CA ASP A 605 36.63 -12.22 25.78
C ASP A 605 36.36 -11.83 24.30
N ILE A 606 37.19 -10.96 23.73
CA ILE A 606 37.17 -10.66 22.29
C ILE A 606 37.96 -11.74 21.53
N SER A 607 37.37 -12.93 21.39
CA SER A 607 37.70 -13.87 20.30
C SER A 607 36.57 -14.83 19.88
N THR A 608 35.32 -14.62 20.29
CA THR A 608 34.25 -15.62 20.03
C THR A 608 32.89 -15.07 19.62
N ILE A 609 32.78 -13.79 19.23
CA ILE A 609 31.59 -13.25 18.58
C ILE A 609 32.03 -12.25 17.51
N SER A 610 32.22 -12.74 16.28
CA SER A 610 32.20 -11.88 15.10
C SER A 610 31.77 -12.71 13.90
N GLN A 611 30.50 -12.50 13.52
CA GLN A 611 29.86 -12.65 12.20
C GLN A 611 28.52 -13.39 12.35
N GLY A 612 27.44 -12.65 12.10
CA GLY A 612 26.06 -12.99 12.45
C GLY A 612 25.49 -11.96 13.44
N VAL A 613 24.89 -10.90 12.91
CA VAL A 613 24.16 -9.82 13.63
C VAL A 613 25.04 -8.90 14.51
N GLY A 614 25.53 -7.80 13.93
CA GLY A 614 26.23 -6.77 14.71
C GLY A 614 27.01 -5.76 13.88
N GLY A 615 26.34 -5.13 12.92
CA GLY A 615 26.98 -4.30 11.87
C GLY A 615 26.59 -2.84 11.79
N ILE A 616 25.78 -2.26 12.70
CA ILE A 616 25.55 -0.79 12.77
C ILE A 616 25.46 -0.34 14.25
N GLY A 617 26.50 -0.66 15.03
CA GLY A 617 26.65 -0.18 16.41
C GLY A 617 27.88 0.70 16.66
N ALA A 618 28.71 0.96 15.64
CA ALA A 618 30.04 1.53 15.85
C ALA A 618 30.45 2.67 14.90
N ALA A 619 29.48 3.50 14.45
CA ALA A 619 29.80 4.72 13.71
C ALA A 619 28.86 5.93 13.93
N VAL A 620 28.14 6.06 15.06
CA VAL A 620 27.57 7.38 15.50
C VAL A 620 27.72 7.56 17.03
N GLY A 621 28.70 6.91 17.64
CA GLY A 621 29.03 7.02 19.07
C GLY A 621 30.11 8.08 19.39
N MET A 622 30.15 9.23 18.71
CA MET A 622 30.97 10.37 19.13
C MET A 622 30.37 11.72 18.69
N ALA A 623 29.29 12.16 19.35
CA ALA A 623 29.02 13.60 19.51
C ALA A 623 27.95 13.90 20.59
N PHE A 624 28.04 13.33 21.79
CA PHE A 624 27.32 13.92 22.94
C PHE A 624 28.23 14.06 24.16
N ALA A 625 28.71 15.29 24.39
CA ALA A 625 28.81 15.89 25.72
C ALA A 625 29.33 17.33 25.64
N SER A 626 28.43 18.31 25.72
CA SER A 626 28.49 19.23 26.85
C SER A 626 27.17 19.98 27.02
N THR A 627 26.43 19.57 28.04
CA THR A 627 25.38 20.37 28.65
C THR A 627 25.98 21.49 29.49
N THR A 628 25.13 22.48 29.80
CA THR A 628 25.30 23.62 30.72
C THR A 628 25.99 24.84 30.08
N SER A 629 25.38 26.02 30.00
CA SER A 629 24.80 26.73 31.15
C SER A 629 24.13 28.03 30.70
N VAL A 630 22.91 28.25 31.23
CA VAL A 630 22.30 29.57 31.34
C VAL A 630 23.21 30.46 32.19
N THR A 631 23.68 31.58 31.62
CA THR A 631 24.09 32.74 32.42
C THR A 631 23.55 34.03 31.83
N ILE A 632 22.97 34.81 32.72
CA ILE A 632 22.16 35.99 32.48
C ILE A 632 23.06 37.24 32.51
N GLY A 633 22.90 38.11 31.49
CA GLY A 633 22.92 39.57 31.60
C GLY A 633 24.17 40.32 31.10
N PRO A 634 24.12 41.66 30.93
CA PRO A 634 22.97 42.57 31.07
C PRO A 634 22.81 43.57 29.89
N GLY A 635 21.73 43.45 29.13
CA GLY A 635 21.16 44.52 28.30
C GLY A 635 19.84 44.97 28.91
N VAL A 636 19.93 45.88 29.87
CA VAL A 636 18.85 46.31 30.76
C VAL A 636 17.77 47.11 30.02
N ALA A 637 16.54 46.61 30.11
CA ALA A 637 15.27 47.30 30.33
C ALA A 637 14.85 48.48 29.43
N ALA A 638 13.73 48.27 28.72
CA ALA A 638 12.61 49.21 28.73
C ALA A 638 11.29 48.46 28.45
N ALA A 639 10.55 48.20 29.55
CA ALA A 639 9.08 48.09 29.70
C ALA A 639 8.29 47.40 28.56
N TYR A 640 7.72 46.21 28.72
CA TYR A 640 6.73 45.79 29.74
C TYR A 640 5.81 46.92 30.21
N ASN A 641 4.79 47.21 29.40
CA ASN A 641 3.42 47.50 29.86
C ASN A 641 2.50 47.72 28.66
N ALA A 642 1.62 46.74 28.42
CA ALA A 642 0.16 46.92 28.30
C ALA A 642 -0.42 45.94 27.27
N VAL A 643 -0.64 44.72 27.75
CA VAL A 643 -1.68 43.82 27.26
C VAL A 643 -3.04 44.49 27.51
N LEU A 644 -3.99 44.25 26.60
CA LEU A 644 -5.46 44.47 26.67
C LEU A 644 -6.00 45.80 26.11
N GLY A 645 -6.93 45.68 25.16
CA GLY A 645 -7.82 46.78 24.82
C GLY A 645 -8.61 46.57 23.53
N THR A 646 -9.78 45.96 23.67
CA THR A 646 -10.83 45.77 22.65
C THR A 646 -11.44 47.09 22.13
N SER A 647 -12.28 46.93 21.09
CA SER A 647 -13.50 47.71 20.75
C SER A 647 -13.44 48.78 19.65
N LEU A 648 -14.15 48.45 18.55
CA LEU A 648 -15.37 49.08 18.01
C LEU A 648 -15.51 50.63 17.95
N GLU A 649 -15.93 51.04 16.76
CA GLU A 649 -16.99 52.01 16.42
C GLU A 649 -16.67 53.39 15.81
N ALA A 650 -17.45 53.62 14.75
CA ALA A 650 -17.72 54.80 13.95
C ALA A 650 -18.03 56.09 14.73
N GLY A 651 -17.71 57.24 14.14
CA GLY A 651 -18.20 58.54 14.61
C GLY A 651 -17.83 59.71 13.68
N THR A 652 -18.85 60.40 13.19
CA THR A 652 -18.87 61.41 12.14
C THR A 652 -18.52 62.85 12.57
N PHE A 653 -17.98 63.62 11.60
CA PHE A 653 -18.06 65.07 11.33
C PHE A 653 -17.91 66.13 12.45
N THR A 654 -16.97 67.07 12.28
CA THR A 654 -17.26 68.51 12.06
C THR A 654 -16.01 69.32 11.65
N THR A 655 -16.28 70.42 10.96
CA THR A 655 -15.47 71.20 10.01
C THR A 655 -14.70 72.38 10.62
N ALA A 656 -13.56 72.77 10.01
CA ALA A 656 -13.32 74.12 9.45
C ALA A 656 -11.88 74.34 8.90
N SER A 657 -11.80 74.42 7.57
CA SER A 657 -11.02 75.35 6.71
C SER A 657 -9.48 75.49 6.82
N SER A 658 -8.78 74.89 5.84
CA SER A 658 -8.02 75.65 4.81
C SER A 658 -7.81 74.80 3.54
N THR A 659 -8.58 75.14 2.50
CA THR A 659 -8.52 74.79 1.07
C THR A 659 -7.33 75.50 0.38
N ALA A 660 -6.85 75.22 -0.84
CA ALA A 660 -7.08 74.24 -1.89
C ALA A 660 -5.98 74.46 -2.95
N ALA A 661 -5.35 73.39 -3.48
CA ALA A 661 -4.58 73.47 -4.72
C ALA A 661 -4.26 72.12 -5.41
N PHE A 662 -4.49 70.94 -4.78
CA PHE A 662 -4.02 69.67 -5.36
C PHE A 662 -5.09 68.60 -5.65
N SER A 663 -6.39 68.86 -5.51
CA SER A 663 -7.42 67.82 -5.72
C SER A 663 -8.15 67.85 -7.09
N GLY A 664 -8.10 68.93 -7.87
CA GLY A 664 -8.90 69.03 -9.11
C GLY A 664 -8.41 68.20 -10.30
N ALA A 665 -7.10 68.21 -10.55
CA ALA A 665 -6.50 67.46 -11.65
C ALA A 665 -6.48 65.95 -11.36
N ALA A 666 -6.29 65.57 -10.09
CA ALA A 666 -6.35 64.18 -9.65
C ALA A 666 -7.77 63.60 -9.72
N ILE A 667 -8.80 64.35 -9.30
CA ILE A 667 -10.20 63.92 -9.42
C ILE A 667 -10.64 63.86 -10.89
N GLY A 668 -10.25 64.86 -11.70
CA GLY A 668 -10.53 64.85 -13.15
C GLY A 668 -9.85 63.67 -13.86
N ALA A 669 -8.57 63.42 -13.57
CA ALA A 669 -7.84 62.29 -14.14
C ALA A 669 -8.39 60.95 -13.66
N ALA A 670 -8.81 60.84 -12.40
CA ALA A 670 -9.43 59.62 -11.87
C ALA A 670 -10.80 59.35 -12.52
N ILE A 671 -11.66 60.36 -12.66
CA ILE A 671 -12.97 60.22 -13.34
C ILE A 671 -12.77 59.90 -14.82
N GLY A 672 -11.79 60.54 -15.46
CA GLY A 672 -11.44 60.27 -16.85
C GLY A 672 -10.86 58.87 -17.06
N ALA A 673 -9.99 58.41 -16.16
CA ALA A 673 -9.46 57.04 -16.17
C ALA A 673 -10.58 56.02 -16.00
N TYR A 674 -11.48 56.26 -15.06
CA TYR A 674 -12.65 55.42 -14.80
C TYR A 674 -13.59 55.36 -16.01
N ALA A 675 -13.87 56.50 -16.65
CA ALA A 675 -14.68 56.52 -17.88
C ALA A 675 -13.96 55.84 -19.06
N GLY A 676 -12.63 55.91 -19.12
CA GLY A 676 -11.82 55.20 -20.12
C GLY A 676 -11.79 53.69 -19.89
N LEU A 677 -11.73 53.25 -18.63
CA LEU A 677 -11.84 51.84 -18.24
C LEU A 677 -13.24 51.30 -18.55
N PHE A 678 -14.29 52.02 -18.15
CA PHE A 678 -15.68 51.64 -18.40
C PHE A 678 -16.01 51.56 -19.91
N LEU A 679 -15.49 52.48 -20.73
CA LEU A 679 -15.61 52.41 -22.18
C LEU A 679 -14.76 51.30 -22.80
N ALA A 680 -13.66 50.88 -22.17
CA ALA A 680 -12.84 49.78 -22.66
C ALA A 680 -13.48 48.42 -22.37
N GLU A 681 -14.16 48.31 -21.23
CA GLU A 681 -14.97 47.16 -20.84
C GLU A 681 -16.20 46.99 -21.75
N GLU A 682 -16.93 48.07 -22.03
CA GLU A 682 -18.07 48.07 -22.97
C GLU A 682 -17.67 47.79 -24.44
N LEU A 683 -16.41 48.02 -24.79
CA LEU A 683 -15.86 47.79 -26.14
C LEU A 683 -15.03 46.49 -26.25
N GLY A 684 -14.92 45.71 -25.18
CA GLY A 684 -14.19 44.43 -25.16
C GLY A 684 -12.69 44.55 -25.53
N LEU A 685 -12.01 45.59 -25.04
CA LEU A 685 -10.61 45.86 -25.42
C LEU A 685 -9.59 45.06 -24.57
N SER A 686 -8.49 44.65 -25.19
CA SER A 686 -7.40 43.90 -24.53
C SER A 686 -6.77 44.68 -23.36
N PRO A 687 -6.06 44.04 -22.41
CA PRO A 687 -5.48 44.71 -21.23
C PRO A 687 -4.60 45.93 -21.58
N PHE A 688 -3.87 45.87 -22.71
CA PHE A 688 -3.09 47.00 -23.23
C PHE A 688 -3.97 48.11 -23.82
N GLY A 689 -5.06 47.75 -24.53
CA GLY A 689 -6.08 48.69 -25.01
C GLY A 689 -6.83 49.36 -23.85
N THR A 690 -7.17 48.61 -22.81
CA THR A 690 -7.77 49.05 -21.56
C THR A 690 -6.85 50.00 -20.79
N LEU A 691 -5.55 49.69 -20.70
CA LEU A 691 -4.55 50.59 -20.14
C LEU A 691 -4.42 51.89 -20.97
N LEU A 692 -4.42 51.81 -22.30
CA LEU A 692 -4.35 52.98 -23.19
C LEU A 692 -5.61 53.85 -23.13
N MET A 693 -6.79 53.24 -22.97
CA MET A 693 -8.07 53.94 -22.78
C MET A 693 -8.16 54.57 -21.39
N ALA A 694 -7.66 53.89 -20.35
CA ALA A 694 -7.53 54.44 -19.01
C ALA A 694 -6.57 55.63 -18.98
N VAL A 695 -5.41 55.53 -19.64
CA VAL A 695 -4.43 56.62 -19.76
C VAL A 695 -4.97 57.76 -20.63
N GLY A 696 -5.61 57.46 -21.76
CA GLY A 696 -6.26 58.45 -22.62
C GLY A 696 -7.40 59.17 -21.92
N GLY A 697 -8.23 58.43 -21.19
CA GLY A 697 -9.29 58.93 -20.32
C GLY A 697 -8.74 59.79 -19.19
N ALA A 698 -7.68 59.35 -18.51
CA ALA A 698 -7.02 60.11 -17.44
C ALA A 698 -6.42 61.43 -17.94
N LEU A 699 -5.82 61.42 -19.13
CA LEU A 699 -5.27 62.61 -19.77
C LEU A 699 -6.37 63.60 -20.16
N VAL A 700 -7.50 63.11 -20.69
CA VAL A 700 -8.67 63.93 -21.06
C VAL A 700 -9.37 64.47 -19.81
N GLY A 701 -9.63 63.62 -18.82
CA GLY A 701 -10.27 64.00 -17.57
C GLY A 701 -9.42 64.92 -16.70
N GLY A 702 -8.10 64.70 -16.66
CA GLY A 702 -7.14 65.58 -15.98
C GLY A 702 -7.07 66.96 -16.62
N ALA A 703 -7.12 67.03 -17.96
CA ALA A 703 -7.18 68.28 -18.70
C ALA A 703 -8.52 69.03 -18.49
N ILE A 704 -9.65 68.31 -18.42
CA ILE A 704 -10.99 68.88 -18.14
C ILE A 704 -11.07 69.35 -16.67
N GLY A 705 -10.59 68.57 -15.71
CA GLY A 705 -10.55 68.93 -14.29
C GLY A 705 -9.67 70.13 -13.99
N TYR A 706 -8.53 70.26 -14.70
CA TYR A 706 -7.66 71.43 -14.61
C TYR A 706 -8.27 72.69 -15.24
N THR A 707 -8.98 72.56 -16.38
CA THR A 707 -9.57 73.71 -17.10
C THR A 707 -10.89 74.23 -16.49
N ILE A 708 -11.70 73.36 -15.90
CA ILE A 708 -12.94 73.74 -15.18
C ILE A 708 -12.62 74.63 -13.96
N MET A 709 -11.49 74.40 -13.27
CA MET A 709 -11.09 75.17 -12.09
C MET A 709 -10.38 76.51 -12.39
N VAL A 710 -9.75 76.68 -13.55
CA VAL A 710 -8.92 77.88 -13.81
C VAL A 710 -9.62 78.96 -14.67
N THR A 711 -10.54 78.62 -15.59
CA THR A 711 -11.09 79.64 -16.52
C THR A 711 -12.62 79.72 -16.62
N GLY A 712 -13.37 78.79 -16.04
CA GLY A 712 -14.79 78.68 -16.37
C GLY A 712 -15.03 78.39 -17.86
N LEU A 713 -16.28 78.10 -18.19
CA LEU A 713 -16.78 77.34 -19.35
C LEU A 713 -16.38 77.73 -20.80
N LEU A 714 -15.40 78.60 -21.09
CA LEU A 714 -15.18 79.12 -22.46
C LEU A 714 -13.73 79.30 -22.97
N GLY A 715 -12.72 78.57 -22.49
CA GLY A 715 -11.34 78.78 -22.99
C GLY A 715 -10.39 77.58 -22.95
N ILE A 716 -10.49 76.67 -23.92
CA ILE A 716 -9.48 75.62 -24.13
C ILE A 716 -8.34 76.22 -24.98
N GLY A 717 -7.18 76.47 -24.36
CA GLY A 717 -5.97 76.92 -25.06
C GLY A 717 -5.34 75.83 -25.95
N PRO A 718 -4.37 76.18 -26.82
CA PRO A 718 -3.78 75.25 -27.80
C PRO A 718 -3.11 74.01 -27.18
N ILE A 719 -2.67 74.07 -25.91
CA ILE A 719 -2.09 72.94 -25.18
C ILE A 719 -3.16 71.92 -24.75
N GLY A 720 -4.38 72.38 -24.44
CA GLY A 720 -5.49 71.49 -24.09
C GLY A 720 -6.01 70.68 -25.30
N TRP A 721 -6.01 71.29 -26.49
CA TRP A 721 -6.34 70.59 -27.73
C TRP A 721 -5.29 69.54 -28.10
N ALA A 722 -4.00 69.78 -27.85
CA ALA A 722 -2.95 68.80 -28.10
C ALA A 722 -3.09 67.54 -27.22
N ILE A 723 -3.45 67.71 -25.94
CA ILE A 723 -3.65 66.59 -25.00
C ILE A 723 -4.91 65.79 -25.35
N ILE A 724 -6.00 66.45 -25.75
CA ILE A 724 -7.23 65.78 -26.21
C ILE A 724 -6.98 65.03 -27.52
N ILE A 725 -6.22 65.59 -28.46
CA ILE A 725 -5.88 64.93 -29.72
C ILE A 725 -4.99 63.71 -29.48
N ILE A 726 -3.99 63.80 -28.59
CA ILE A 726 -3.17 62.64 -28.20
C ILE A 726 -4.04 61.56 -27.55
N GLY A 727 -4.93 61.93 -26.63
CA GLY A 727 -5.89 61.00 -26.02
C GLY A 727 -6.79 60.33 -27.06
N VAL A 728 -7.38 61.09 -27.98
CA VAL A 728 -8.26 60.57 -29.05
C VAL A 728 -7.49 59.69 -30.05
N VAL A 729 -6.24 60.02 -30.37
CA VAL A 729 -5.39 59.19 -31.23
C VAL A 729 -5.04 57.87 -30.56
N LEU A 730 -4.74 57.86 -29.25
CA LEU A 730 -4.52 56.63 -28.49
C LEU A 730 -5.80 55.77 -28.41
N MET A 731 -6.98 56.39 -28.25
CA MET A 731 -8.28 55.69 -28.30
C MET A 731 -8.58 55.10 -29.69
N ILE A 732 -8.29 55.82 -30.78
CA ILE A 732 -8.47 55.32 -32.15
C ILE A 732 -7.49 54.19 -32.46
N ILE A 733 -6.24 54.29 -31.99
CA ILE A 733 -5.24 53.23 -32.11
C ILE A 733 -5.71 51.98 -31.36
N GLY A 734 -6.22 52.11 -30.13
CA GLY A 734 -6.81 51.00 -29.36
C GLY A 734 -7.98 50.32 -30.07
N ALA A 735 -8.81 51.07 -30.80
CA ALA A 735 -9.95 50.54 -31.55
C ALA A 735 -9.60 49.79 -32.85
N PHE A 736 -8.35 49.88 -33.34
CA PHE A 736 -7.88 49.15 -34.53
C PHE A 736 -7.20 47.81 -34.21
N PHE A 737 -6.95 47.50 -32.94
CA PHE A 737 -6.43 46.21 -32.47
C PHE A 737 -7.57 45.38 -31.89
N GLY A 738 -8.41 44.83 -32.77
CA GLY A 738 -9.37 43.80 -32.38
C GLY A 738 -8.62 42.58 -31.89
N GLY A 739 -8.91 42.17 -30.66
CA GLY A 739 -8.32 41.00 -30.04
C GLY A 739 -8.62 39.74 -30.83
N SER A 740 -7.64 38.85 -30.85
CA SER A 740 -7.87 37.47 -31.23
C SER A 740 -8.17 36.73 -29.94
N ASP A 741 -9.38 36.17 -29.77
CA ASP A 741 -9.70 35.30 -28.63
C ASP A 741 -8.65 34.17 -28.57
N CYS A 742 -7.75 34.26 -27.58
CA CYS A 742 -6.72 33.27 -27.32
C CYS A 742 -7.14 32.47 -26.10
N ASP A 743 -8.03 31.50 -26.32
CA ASP A 743 -8.56 30.65 -25.26
C ASP A 743 -7.45 29.73 -24.69
N PRO A 744 -7.47 29.44 -23.38
CA PRO A 744 -6.59 28.44 -22.79
C PRO A 744 -6.84 27.06 -23.41
N ILE A 745 -5.78 26.29 -23.60
CA ILE A 745 -5.88 24.89 -24.05
C ILE A 745 -5.74 24.00 -22.82
N ASP A 746 -6.73 23.18 -22.56
CA ASP A 746 -6.65 22.17 -21.51
C ASP A 746 -6.09 20.86 -22.06
N VAL A 747 -5.13 20.31 -21.35
CA VAL A 747 -4.56 18.98 -21.57
C VAL A 747 -4.84 18.15 -20.32
N SER A 748 -5.27 16.90 -20.48
CA SER A 748 -5.55 16.02 -19.34
C SER A 748 -4.95 14.63 -19.55
N PHE A 749 -4.53 14.04 -18.43
CA PHE A 749 -4.13 12.64 -18.31
C PHE A 749 -5.08 11.95 -17.33
N GLU A 750 -5.63 10.81 -17.73
CA GLU A 750 -6.49 9.96 -16.90
C GLU A 750 -5.76 8.65 -16.63
N CYS A 751 -5.50 8.38 -15.35
CA CYS A 751 -4.87 7.17 -14.86
C CYS A 751 -5.95 6.15 -14.47
N ASN A 752 -6.00 5.00 -15.14
CA ASN A 752 -6.94 3.92 -14.81
C ASN A 752 -6.20 2.75 -14.16
N PRO A 753 -6.92 1.89 -13.41
CA PRO A 753 -6.40 0.58 -13.01
C PRO A 753 -5.89 -0.20 -14.21
N TRP A 754 -4.75 -0.87 -14.06
CA TRP A 754 -4.19 -1.72 -15.10
C TRP A 754 -5.09 -2.95 -15.31
N GLN A 755 -5.36 -3.30 -16.57
CA GLN A 755 -6.05 -4.52 -16.99
C GLN A 755 -5.25 -5.22 -18.07
N PRO A 756 -5.22 -6.57 -18.09
CA PRO A 756 -4.58 -7.34 -19.14
C PRO A 756 -5.36 -7.27 -20.46
N GLU A 757 -4.70 -7.58 -21.58
CA GLU A 757 -5.39 -7.75 -22.86
C GLU A 757 -6.44 -8.86 -22.79
N SER A 758 -7.50 -8.74 -23.59
CA SER A 758 -8.50 -9.80 -23.74
C SER A 758 -7.87 -11.10 -24.29
N GLY A 759 -8.42 -12.24 -23.89
CA GLY A 759 -7.95 -13.57 -24.31
C GLY A 759 -7.03 -14.24 -23.28
N GLY A 760 -6.50 -15.41 -23.64
CA GLY A 760 -5.71 -16.26 -22.74
C GLY A 760 -4.60 -17.04 -23.46
N ASP A 761 -4.10 -16.54 -24.58
CA ASP A 761 -3.13 -17.28 -25.41
C ASP A 761 -1.80 -17.58 -24.69
N LYS A 762 -1.47 -16.80 -23.65
CA LYS A 762 -0.21 -16.86 -22.92
C LYS A 762 -0.30 -17.50 -21.54
N CYS A 763 -1.47 -17.94 -21.08
CA CYS A 763 -1.65 -18.43 -19.70
C CYS A 763 -0.65 -19.54 -19.31
N GLU A 764 -0.38 -20.46 -20.24
CA GLU A 764 0.53 -21.59 -20.02
C GLU A 764 2.00 -21.18 -19.87
N GLU A 765 2.37 -19.95 -20.24
CA GLU A 765 3.73 -19.43 -20.03
C GLU A 765 4.07 -19.32 -18.54
N CYS A 766 3.07 -19.06 -17.68
CA CYS A 766 3.22 -19.03 -16.22
C CYS A 766 3.70 -20.35 -15.65
N ASN A 767 3.35 -21.47 -16.30
CA ASN A 767 3.63 -22.83 -15.80
C ASN A 767 5.01 -23.35 -16.21
N SER A 768 5.79 -22.55 -16.95
CA SER A 768 7.02 -23.02 -17.62
C SER A 768 8.29 -22.93 -16.77
N ASP A 769 8.28 -22.10 -15.71
CA ASP A 769 9.45 -21.83 -14.87
C ASP A 769 9.29 -22.45 -13.46
N PRO A 770 9.95 -23.59 -13.17
CA PRO A 770 9.91 -24.20 -11.84
C PRO A 770 10.65 -23.38 -10.77
N GLY A 771 11.56 -22.48 -11.17
CA GLY A 771 12.22 -21.56 -10.25
C GLY A 771 11.34 -20.37 -9.85
N LYS A 772 10.21 -20.17 -10.53
CA LYS A 772 9.26 -19.07 -10.31
C LYS A 772 7.83 -19.58 -10.50
N PRO A 773 7.33 -20.41 -9.56
CA PRO A 773 6.03 -21.07 -9.70
C PRO A 773 4.90 -20.07 -9.91
N CYS A 774 3.91 -20.48 -10.69
CA CYS A 774 2.78 -19.63 -11.00
C CYS A 774 1.97 -19.31 -9.74
N SER A 775 1.50 -18.06 -9.62
CA SER A 775 0.54 -17.61 -8.61
C SER A 775 -0.72 -17.07 -9.28
N LYS A 776 -1.77 -16.81 -8.50
CA LYS A 776 -2.98 -16.15 -9.02
C LYS A 776 -2.62 -14.84 -9.70
N TYR A 777 -1.85 -13.98 -9.04
CA TYR A 777 -1.46 -12.69 -9.58
C TYR A 777 -0.66 -12.79 -10.89
N ARG A 778 0.32 -13.70 -10.96
CA ARG A 778 1.08 -13.96 -12.20
C ARG A 778 0.20 -14.50 -13.32
N CYS A 779 -0.76 -15.36 -13.00
CA CYS A 779 -1.62 -15.96 -14.01
C CYS A 779 -2.56 -14.94 -14.64
N GLU A 780 -3.22 -14.14 -13.81
CA GLU A 780 -4.31 -13.27 -14.24
C GLU A 780 -3.83 -12.05 -15.03
N THR A 781 -2.54 -11.73 -14.94
CA THR A 781 -1.88 -10.63 -15.68
C THR A 781 -1.40 -11.04 -17.08
N LEU A 782 -1.49 -12.33 -17.45
CA LEU A 782 -1.14 -12.83 -18.79
C LEU A 782 -2.28 -12.69 -19.81
N GLY A 783 -3.49 -12.39 -19.35
CA GLY A 783 -4.67 -12.25 -20.19
C GLY A 783 -5.95 -12.25 -19.36
N ALA A 784 -6.97 -11.50 -19.79
CA ALA A 784 -8.27 -11.45 -19.12
C ALA A 784 -8.95 -12.83 -19.07
N GLY A 785 -8.64 -13.72 -20.03
CA GLY A 785 -9.09 -15.11 -20.11
C GLY A 785 -8.18 -16.14 -19.40
N CYS A 786 -7.16 -15.69 -18.66
CA CYS A 786 -6.33 -16.60 -17.87
C CYS A 786 -6.95 -16.88 -16.50
N GLN A 787 -6.98 -18.15 -16.09
CA GLN A 787 -7.52 -18.58 -14.82
C GLN A 787 -6.54 -19.51 -14.10
N PHE A 788 -6.32 -19.24 -12.82
CA PHE A 788 -5.51 -20.08 -11.95
C PHE A 788 -6.38 -21.24 -11.45
N LEU A 789 -6.13 -22.44 -11.96
CA LEU A 789 -6.93 -23.64 -11.75
C LEU A 789 -6.15 -24.69 -10.98
N ASN A 790 -6.86 -25.48 -10.16
CA ASN A 790 -6.32 -26.70 -9.58
C ASN A 790 -6.41 -27.84 -10.61
N TYR A 791 -5.30 -28.52 -10.91
CA TYR A 791 -5.22 -29.57 -11.93
C TYR A 791 -5.08 -30.96 -11.29
N ASP A 792 -6.02 -31.84 -11.64
CA ASP A 792 -6.21 -33.24 -11.23
C ASP A 792 -6.78 -33.50 -9.82
N ALA A 793 -8.00 -34.07 -9.80
CA ALA A 793 -8.74 -34.46 -8.61
C ALA A 793 -8.16 -35.68 -7.85
N ASP A 794 -7.03 -36.24 -8.33
CA ASP A 794 -6.39 -37.44 -7.79
C ASP A 794 -4.96 -37.18 -7.23
N SER A 795 -4.45 -35.94 -7.33
CA SER A 795 -3.19 -35.49 -6.73
C SER A 795 -3.39 -34.13 -6.07
N GLU A 796 -3.37 -34.10 -4.74
CA GLU A 796 -3.36 -32.86 -3.98
C GLU A 796 -2.04 -32.10 -4.30
N ASP A 797 -2.15 -30.78 -4.56
CA ASP A 797 -1.06 -29.81 -4.78
C ASP A 797 -0.47 -29.60 -6.20
N TYR A 798 -1.30 -29.43 -7.25
CA TYR A 798 -0.80 -28.88 -8.52
C TYR A 798 -1.72 -27.80 -9.12
N TYR A 799 -1.38 -26.53 -8.89
CA TYR A 799 -2.06 -25.38 -9.49
C TYR A 799 -1.41 -24.98 -10.82
N ILE A 800 -2.22 -24.69 -11.84
CA ILE A 800 -1.78 -24.24 -13.15
C ILE A 800 -2.53 -22.99 -13.59
N CYS A 801 -1.86 -22.15 -14.37
CA CYS A 801 -2.54 -21.11 -15.12
C CYS A 801 -3.01 -21.66 -16.46
N ALA A 802 -4.31 -21.60 -16.72
CA ALA A 802 -4.90 -22.15 -17.93
C ALA A 802 -5.78 -21.11 -18.65
N ASN A 803 -5.91 -21.29 -19.96
CA ASN A 803 -6.79 -20.47 -20.80
C ASN A 803 -8.24 -20.95 -20.68
N SER A 804 -9.11 -20.14 -20.08
CA SER A 804 -10.54 -20.45 -19.93
C SER A 804 -11.36 -20.22 -21.20
N CYS A 805 -10.84 -19.48 -22.18
CA CYS A 805 -11.53 -19.08 -23.42
C CYS A 805 -11.72 -20.19 -24.46
N GLN A 806 -11.17 -21.40 -24.24
CA GLN A 806 -11.33 -22.50 -25.21
C GLN A 806 -12.78 -22.98 -25.37
N ASN A 807 -13.65 -22.67 -24.40
CA ASN A 807 -15.03 -23.14 -24.36
C ASN A 807 -16.07 -22.05 -24.66
N ASP A 808 -15.66 -20.80 -24.87
CA ASP A 808 -16.55 -19.67 -25.13
C ASP A 808 -16.37 -19.14 -26.56
N PRO A 809 -17.36 -19.31 -27.45
CA PRO A 809 -17.30 -18.81 -28.82
C PRO A 809 -18.20 -17.60 -29.09
N SER A 810 -18.90 -17.06 -28.09
CA SER A 810 -19.94 -16.04 -28.28
C SER A 810 -19.55 -14.70 -27.67
N PRO A 811 -19.93 -13.58 -28.30
CA PRO A 811 -19.84 -12.26 -27.66
C PRO A 811 -20.96 -12.06 -26.63
N PRO A 812 -20.79 -11.10 -25.71
CA PRO A 812 -21.75 -10.85 -24.65
C PRO A 812 -23.08 -10.32 -25.20
N GLN A 813 -24.17 -10.78 -24.62
CA GLN A 813 -25.55 -10.32 -24.77
C GLN A 813 -25.90 -9.26 -23.74
N LEU A 814 -26.44 -8.15 -24.24
CA LEU A 814 -26.74 -6.97 -23.43
C LEU A 814 -28.23 -6.88 -23.15
N GLU A 815 -28.57 -6.60 -21.90
CA GLU A 815 -29.92 -6.27 -21.43
C GLU A 815 -29.89 -4.98 -20.58
N PRO A 816 -31.00 -4.23 -20.44
CA PRO A 816 -31.04 -3.08 -19.54
C PRO A 816 -30.97 -3.53 -18.09
N GLN A 817 -30.24 -2.79 -17.25
CA GLN A 817 -30.19 -3.03 -15.81
C GLN A 817 -31.50 -2.59 -15.15
N LEU A 818 -32.44 -3.54 -15.04
CA LEU A 818 -33.76 -3.29 -14.48
C LEU A 818 -33.66 -2.87 -13.00
N GLY A 819 -34.20 -1.70 -12.68
CA GLY A 819 -34.19 -1.14 -11.32
C GLY A 819 -33.21 0.01 -11.11
N LEU A 820 -32.31 0.28 -12.07
CA LEU A 820 -31.35 1.39 -12.01
C LEU A 820 -31.61 2.41 -13.13
N ILE A 821 -32.46 3.42 -12.87
CA ILE A 821 -32.72 4.53 -13.79
C ILE A 821 -33.11 5.79 -13.02
N SER A 822 -32.77 6.98 -13.51
CA SER A 822 -33.14 8.25 -12.84
C SER A 822 -34.65 8.34 -12.53
N PRO A 823 -35.04 8.95 -11.39
CA PRO A 823 -36.45 9.13 -11.02
C PRO A 823 -37.27 9.80 -12.13
N GLY A 824 -38.49 9.30 -12.37
CA GLY A 824 -39.41 9.83 -13.39
C GLY A 824 -39.11 9.36 -14.82
N LEU A 825 -38.10 8.51 -15.02
CA LEU A 825 -37.77 7.88 -16.29
C LEU A 825 -38.06 6.37 -16.25
N SER A 826 -38.27 5.78 -17.43
CA SER A 826 -38.46 4.34 -17.57
C SER A 826 -37.81 3.79 -18.84
N TYR A 827 -37.39 2.52 -18.77
CA TYR A 827 -36.97 1.76 -19.94
C TYR A 827 -38.19 1.35 -20.77
N SER A 828 -38.14 1.59 -22.07
CA SER A 828 -39.19 1.25 -23.02
C SER A 828 -38.60 0.69 -24.32
N ASP A 829 -39.42 0.04 -25.15
CA ASP A 829 -39.00 -0.54 -26.43
C ASP A 829 -37.74 -1.44 -26.35
N VAL A 830 -37.60 -2.21 -25.26
CA VAL A 830 -36.44 -3.09 -25.04
C VAL A 830 -36.37 -4.20 -26.10
N THR A 831 -35.21 -4.32 -26.74
CA THR A 831 -34.89 -5.32 -27.75
C THR A 831 -33.45 -5.82 -27.56
N ASP A 832 -33.10 -6.91 -28.23
CA ASP A 832 -31.72 -7.43 -28.30
C ASP A 832 -30.72 -6.43 -28.93
N SER A 833 -31.21 -5.34 -29.53
CA SER A 833 -30.40 -4.29 -30.17
C SER A 833 -30.35 -2.97 -29.40
N GLY A 834 -31.03 -2.88 -28.25
CA GLY A 834 -31.11 -1.63 -27.49
C GLY A 834 -32.47 -1.37 -26.86
N PHE A 835 -32.59 -0.20 -26.24
CA PHE A 835 -33.81 0.27 -25.58
C PHE A 835 -33.95 1.80 -25.69
N LYS A 836 -35.12 2.30 -25.28
CA LYS A 836 -35.40 3.74 -25.18
C LYS A 836 -35.61 4.19 -23.75
N ILE A 837 -35.08 5.36 -23.45
CA ILE A 837 -35.34 6.06 -22.18
C ILE A 837 -36.45 7.08 -22.41
N VAL A 838 -37.55 6.94 -21.67
CA VAL A 838 -38.73 7.82 -21.79
C VAL A 838 -39.09 8.43 -20.45
N SER A 839 -39.49 9.71 -20.49
CA SER A 839 -40.02 10.41 -19.32
C SER A 839 -41.49 10.08 -19.09
N GLU A 840 -41.86 9.82 -17.85
CA GLU A 840 -43.25 9.61 -17.43
C GLU A 840 -44.06 10.92 -17.34
N GLU A 841 -43.39 12.08 -17.31
CA GLU A 841 -44.00 13.38 -17.04
C GLU A 841 -44.09 14.32 -18.26
N SER A 842 -43.27 14.14 -19.29
CA SER A 842 -43.05 15.14 -20.38
C SER A 842 -43.21 14.59 -21.80
N ASP A 843 -44.45 14.24 -22.20
CA ASP A 843 -44.83 13.76 -23.55
C ASP A 843 -43.96 12.60 -24.11
N GLY A 844 -43.23 11.90 -23.22
CA GLY A 844 -42.28 10.83 -23.53
C GLY A 844 -40.81 11.27 -23.71
N CYS A 845 -40.51 12.56 -23.77
CA CYS A 845 -39.15 13.09 -23.95
C CYS A 845 -38.52 13.57 -22.64
N VAL A 846 -37.23 13.33 -22.49
CA VAL A 846 -36.40 13.81 -21.37
C VAL A 846 -36.24 15.33 -21.50
N ASN A 847 -36.27 16.06 -20.40
CA ASN A 847 -36.04 17.52 -20.47
C ASN A 847 -34.53 17.79 -20.50
N ALA A 848 -34.11 18.85 -21.20
CA ALA A 848 -32.74 19.33 -21.12
C ALA A 848 -32.32 19.57 -19.65
N TYR A 849 -31.04 19.39 -19.36
CA TYR A 849 -30.41 19.53 -18.03
C TYR A 849 -30.82 18.47 -17.00
N THR A 850 -31.45 17.37 -17.43
CA THR A 850 -31.72 16.21 -16.57
C THR A 850 -30.42 15.41 -16.35
N ASN A 851 -30.07 15.08 -15.11
CA ASN A 851 -29.00 14.13 -14.82
C ASN A 851 -29.50 12.70 -15.03
N LEU A 852 -29.11 12.10 -16.15
CA LEU A 852 -29.52 10.77 -16.53
C LEU A 852 -28.59 9.72 -15.91
N GLN A 853 -29.15 8.77 -15.18
CA GLN A 853 -28.51 7.55 -14.71
C GLN A 853 -29.22 6.38 -15.40
N PHE A 854 -28.45 5.46 -15.97
CA PHE A 854 -28.95 4.20 -16.50
C PHE A 854 -27.83 3.15 -16.53
N GLY A 855 -28.22 1.88 -16.68
CA GLY A 855 -27.27 0.78 -16.75
C GLY A 855 -27.66 -0.31 -17.74
N ILE A 856 -26.68 -1.13 -18.08
CA ILE A 856 -26.84 -2.38 -18.82
C ILE A 856 -26.23 -3.53 -18.04
N THR A 857 -26.65 -4.74 -18.35
CA THR A 857 -26.10 -5.97 -17.80
C THR A 857 -25.69 -6.90 -18.93
N THR A 858 -24.60 -7.65 -18.71
CA THR A 858 -24.15 -8.73 -19.58
C THR A 858 -24.31 -10.09 -18.90
N GLU A 859 -24.39 -11.17 -19.67
CA GLU A 859 -24.47 -12.54 -19.17
C GLU A 859 -23.12 -13.11 -18.74
N GLU A 860 -22.03 -12.44 -19.10
CA GLU A 860 -20.64 -12.76 -18.79
C GLU A 860 -19.84 -11.49 -18.46
N PRO A 861 -18.74 -11.58 -17.70
CA PRO A 861 -17.90 -10.42 -17.37
C PRO A 861 -17.36 -9.78 -18.65
N SER A 862 -17.68 -8.51 -18.85
CA SER A 862 -17.33 -7.79 -20.07
C SER A 862 -16.82 -6.40 -19.76
N LEU A 863 -16.00 -5.84 -20.65
CA LEU A 863 -15.67 -4.42 -20.64
C LEU A 863 -16.60 -3.71 -21.62
N CYS A 864 -17.41 -2.78 -21.13
CA CYS A 864 -18.37 -2.04 -21.95
C CYS A 864 -17.96 -0.58 -22.14
N LYS A 865 -18.07 -0.10 -23.37
CA LYS A 865 -17.81 1.30 -23.74
C LYS A 865 -19.02 1.92 -24.42
N VAL A 866 -19.19 3.23 -24.23
CA VAL A 866 -20.27 4.03 -24.77
C VAL A 866 -19.73 5.26 -25.51
N ASP A 867 -20.36 5.61 -26.62
CA ASP A 867 -20.06 6.84 -27.38
C ASP A 867 -21.34 7.39 -28.03
N VAL A 868 -21.37 8.70 -28.28
CA VAL A 868 -22.48 9.38 -28.96
C VAL A 868 -22.37 9.28 -30.49
N THR A 869 -21.29 8.67 -30.97
CA THR A 869 -21.05 8.38 -32.39
C THR A 869 -20.64 6.92 -32.57
N GLN A 870 -20.99 6.32 -33.70
CA GLN A 870 -20.58 4.95 -34.02
C GLN A 870 -19.07 4.90 -34.24
N LYS A 871 -18.36 4.25 -33.32
CA LYS A 871 -16.92 4.01 -33.36
C LYS A 871 -16.63 2.55 -33.06
N GLU A 872 -15.48 2.06 -33.48
CA GLU A 872 -15.02 0.73 -33.05
C GLU A 872 -14.66 0.75 -31.55
N PHE A 873 -14.68 -0.41 -30.90
CA PHE A 873 -14.56 -0.52 -29.44
C PHE A 873 -13.35 0.25 -28.87
N ASP A 874 -12.18 0.12 -29.50
CA ASP A 874 -10.95 0.80 -29.10
C ASP A 874 -10.98 2.32 -29.28
N GLU A 875 -11.84 2.84 -30.14
CA GLU A 875 -11.97 4.28 -30.43
C GLU A 875 -13.08 4.96 -29.61
N MET A 876 -13.89 4.19 -28.88
CA MET A 876 -14.97 4.70 -28.03
C MET A 876 -14.40 5.40 -26.79
N SER A 877 -15.02 6.52 -26.43
CA SER A 877 -14.40 7.51 -25.53
C SER A 877 -14.68 7.28 -24.05
N TYR A 878 -15.74 6.54 -23.70
CA TYR A 878 -16.20 6.44 -22.31
C TYR A 878 -16.42 4.98 -21.91
N ASN A 879 -15.82 4.56 -20.80
CA ASN A 879 -16.10 3.28 -20.18
C ASN A 879 -17.43 3.34 -19.41
N MET A 880 -18.17 2.23 -19.40
CA MET A 880 -19.42 2.08 -18.67
C MET A 880 -19.19 1.14 -17.49
N GLY A 881 -19.35 1.63 -16.26
CA GLY A 881 -18.99 0.86 -15.04
C GLY A 881 -17.50 0.83 -14.69
N GLY A 882 -16.67 1.70 -15.30
CA GLY A 882 -15.22 1.72 -15.04
C GLY A 882 -14.41 0.85 -16.01
N ASN A 883 -13.09 0.73 -15.78
CA ASN A 883 -12.17 -0.03 -16.63
C ASN A 883 -12.02 -1.48 -16.12
N PHE A 884 -13.13 -2.18 -15.86
CA PHE A 884 -13.13 -3.55 -15.34
C PHE A 884 -14.07 -4.45 -16.14
N TYR A 885 -13.79 -5.75 -16.09
CA TYR A 885 -14.68 -6.77 -16.62
C TYR A 885 -15.80 -7.04 -15.61
N LEU A 886 -16.98 -6.48 -15.86
CA LEU A 886 -18.13 -6.52 -14.95
C LEU A 886 -19.34 -7.20 -15.61
N TYR A 887 -20.30 -7.60 -14.77
CA TYR A 887 -21.64 -7.99 -15.23
C TYR A 887 -22.58 -6.80 -15.34
N ASN A 888 -22.46 -5.82 -14.43
CA ASN A 888 -23.32 -4.65 -14.35
C ASN A 888 -22.54 -3.40 -14.72
N HIS A 889 -23.08 -2.64 -15.68
CA HIS A 889 -22.44 -1.43 -16.20
C HIS A 889 -23.36 -0.24 -16.01
N THR A 890 -22.93 0.73 -15.19
CA THR A 890 -23.70 1.94 -14.89
C THR A 890 -23.04 3.16 -15.54
N MET A 891 -23.85 4.12 -15.99
CA MET A 891 -23.37 5.43 -16.40
C MET A 891 -24.27 6.57 -15.93
N PHE A 892 -23.63 7.75 -15.81
CA PHE A 892 -24.24 9.03 -15.51
C PHE A 892 -23.98 9.99 -16.67
N PHE A 893 -24.99 10.72 -17.11
CA PHE A 893 -24.91 11.64 -18.25
C PHE A 893 -25.83 12.86 -18.08
N PRO A 894 -25.31 14.09 -18.02
CA PRO A 894 -26.14 15.29 -18.01
C PRO A 894 -26.70 15.56 -19.41
N VAL A 895 -28.03 15.57 -19.55
CA VAL A 895 -28.70 15.72 -20.85
C VAL A 895 -28.55 17.16 -21.37
N PRO A 896 -27.93 17.39 -22.55
CA PRO A 896 -27.69 18.74 -23.07
C PRO A 896 -28.97 19.39 -23.64
N ASP A 897 -28.99 20.73 -23.73
CA ASP A 897 -30.10 21.46 -24.38
C ASP A 897 -29.96 21.52 -25.91
N PRO A 898 -31.01 21.19 -26.69
CA PRO A 898 -30.97 21.19 -28.15
C PRO A 898 -30.67 22.54 -28.82
N SER A 899 -31.02 23.66 -28.18
CA SER A 899 -30.81 24.99 -28.76
C SER A 899 -29.35 25.45 -28.74
N HIS A 900 -28.55 24.91 -27.81
CA HIS A 900 -27.12 25.18 -27.71
C HIS A 900 -26.33 24.57 -28.88
N GLY A 901 -26.67 23.36 -29.32
CA GLY A 901 -26.05 22.74 -30.50
C GLY A 901 -26.20 23.60 -31.76
N VAL A 902 -27.39 24.16 -31.97
CA VAL A 902 -27.69 25.04 -33.11
C VAL A 902 -26.88 26.34 -33.07
N SER A 903 -26.59 26.88 -31.88
CA SER A 903 -25.75 28.07 -31.69
C SER A 903 -24.26 27.82 -31.99
N GLN A 904 -23.81 26.57 -31.88
CA GLN A 904 -22.45 26.09 -32.16
C GLN A 904 -22.29 25.48 -33.56
N GLY A 905 -23.35 25.52 -34.40
CA GLY A 905 -23.34 25.01 -35.77
C GLY A 905 -23.58 23.49 -35.90
N ILE A 906 -24.03 22.83 -34.83
CA ILE A 906 -24.40 21.41 -34.79
C ILE A 906 -25.93 21.31 -34.96
N ASP A 907 -26.37 20.64 -36.03
CA ASP A 907 -27.79 20.44 -36.36
C ASP A 907 -28.32 19.22 -35.58
N TRP A 908 -28.62 19.41 -34.29
CA TRP A 908 -29.24 18.40 -33.43
C TRP A 908 -30.73 18.71 -33.21
N ASP A 909 -31.61 17.76 -33.53
CA ASP A 909 -33.07 17.93 -33.53
C ASP A 909 -33.76 17.51 -32.22
N GLY A 910 -32.97 17.27 -31.17
CA GLY A 910 -33.43 16.80 -29.87
C GLY A 910 -33.41 15.28 -29.70
N ASN A 911 -33.07 14.46 -30.71
CA ASN A 911 -32.94 13.01 -30.52
C ASN A 911 -31.49 12.63 -30.18
N LEU A 912 -31.25 12.05 -29.00
CA LEU A 912 -29.94 11.60 -28.55
C LEU A 912 -29.86 10.08 -28.64
N GLU A 913 -28.79 9.58 -29.23
CA GLU A 913 -28.50 8.16 -29.36
C GLU A 913 -27.11 7.87 -28.78
N PHE A 914 -27.04 6.90 -27.87
CA PHE A 914 -25.79 6.31 -27.43
C PHE A 914 -25.59 4.97 -28.11
N PHE A 915 -24.37 4.72 -28.54
CA PHE A 915 -23.93 3.45 -29.08
C PHE A 915 -23.06 2.76 -28.04
N VAL A 916 -23.43 1.55 -27.66
CA VAL A 916 -22.71 0.73 -26.70
C VAL A 916 -22.12 -0.49 -27.40
N LYS A 917 -20.87 -0.81 -27.08
CA LYS A 917 -20.21 -2.07 -27.41
C LYS A 917 -19.61 -2.66 -26.16
N CYS A 918 -19.65 -3.99 -26.05
CA CYS A 918 -18.96 -4.71 -24.99
C CYS A 918 -18.05 -5.78 -25.59
N GLN A 919 -16.98 -6.09 -24.89
CA GLN A 919 -16.02 -7.13 -25.21
C GLN A 919 -15.88 -8.03 -23.97
N ASP A 920 -16.04 -9.34 -24.14
CA ASP A 920 -15.80 -10.30 -23.06
C ASP A 920 -14.31 -10.42 -22.70
N SER A 921 -14.02 -11.18 -21.64
CA SER A 921 -12.66 -11.54 -21.24
C SER A 921 -11.88 -12.33 -22.30
N CYS A 922 -12.55 -12.89 -23.31
CA CYS A 922 -11.98 -13.71 -24.38
C CYS A 922 -11.74 -12.98 -25.70
N GLY A 923 -12.11 -11.69 -25.77
CA GLY A 923 -11.93 -10.83 -26.94
C GLY A 923 -13.08 -10.86 -27.95
N HIS A 924 -14.21 -11.50 -27.63
CA HIS A 924 -15.40 -11.45 -28.46
C HIS A 924 -16.17 -10.14 -28.25
N GLU A 925 -16.14 -9.30 -29.28
CA GLU A 925 -16.92 -8.07 -29.30
C GLU A 925 -18.35 -8.28 -29.80
N THR A 926 -19.27 -7.50 -29.23
CA THR A 926 -20.63 -7.35 -29.75
C THR A 926 -20.61 -6.98 -31.24
N SER A 927 -21.26 -7.80 -32.08
CA SER A 927 -21.21 -7.65 -33.55
C SER A 927 -21.89 -6.37 -34.06
N ASN A 928 -22.91 -5.90 -33.34
CA ASN A 928 -23.69 -4.71 -33.66
C ASN A 928 -23.71 -3.79 -32.44
N PHE A 929 -23.92 -2.49 -32.66
CA PHE A 929 -24.12 -1.53 -31.58
C PHE A 929 -25.43 -1.80 -30.84
N TYR A 930 -25.33 -1.85 -29.51
CA TYR A 930 -26.50 -1.79 -28.65
C TYR A 930 -26.86 -0.32 -28.43
N THR A 931 -28.07 0.08 -28.85
CA THR A 931 -28.43 1.50 -28.98
C THR A 931 -29.33 1.94 -27.83
N VAL A 932 -28.97 3.03 -27.17
CA VAL A 932 -29.82 3.67 -26.16
C VAL A 932 -30.33 5.00 -26.73
N GLU A 933 -31.63 5.06 -27.01
CA GLU A 933 -32.25 6.23 -27.64
C GLU A 933 -33.08 7.03 -26.63
N MET A 934 -33.09 8.35 -26.77
CA MET A 934 -34.02 9.24 -26.08
C MET A 934 -34.32 10.48 -26.92
N CYS A 935 -35.48 11.09 -26.69
CA CYS A 935 -35.76 12.43 -27.18
C CYS A 935 -35.63 13.45 -26.06
N VAL A 936 -35.19 14.66 -26.41
CA VAL A 936 -34.87 15.76 -25.50
C VAL A 936 -35.69 16.99 -25.88
N ASN A 937 -36.45 17.53 -24.93
CA ASN A 937 -37.26 18.73 -25.14
C ASN A 937 -36.41 20.02 -25.08
N GLN A 938 -36.59 20.92 -26.06
CA GLN A 938 -36.06 22.30 -26.08
C GLN A 938 -37.01 23.25 -25.31
N GLY A 939 -36.50 24.23 -24.55
CA GLY A 939 -37.34 25.21 -23.84
C GLY A 939 -36.74 26.61 -23.68
N GLU A 940 -37.59 27.65 -23.56
CA GLU A 940 -37.20 28.89 -22.86
C GLU A 940 -36.95 28.52 -21.40
N ASP A 941 -35.87 29.03 -20.82
CA ASP A 941 -35.54 28.78 -19.42
C ASP A 941 -36.56 29.48 -18.51
N VAL A 942 -37.61 28.72 -18.19
CA VAL A 942 -38.70 29.07 -17.25
C VAL A 942 -38.59 28.27 -15.96
N PHE A 943 -37.51 27.50 -15.82
CA PHE A 943 -37.26 26.65 -14.67
C PHE A 943 -36.33 27.41 -13.73
N ALA A 944 -36.55 27.23 -12.44
CA ALA A 944 -35.56 27.69 -11.48
C ALA A 944 -34.39 26.71 -11.47
N PRO A 945 -33.20 27.12 -11.00
CA PRO A 945 -32.06 26.24 -10.92
C PRO A 945 -32.41 25.02 -10.07
N SER A 946 -32.08 23.83 -10.56
CA SER A 946 -32.14 22.60 -9.77
C SER A 946 -30.78 22.36 -9.15
N ILE A 947 -30.79 21.89 -7.90
CA ILE A 947 -29.58 21.44 -7.23
C ILE A 947 -29.28 20.03 -7.74
N THR A 948 -28.17 19.89 -8.47
CA THR A 948 -27.73 18.63 -9.07
C THR A 948 -26.89 17.79 -8.12
N GLN A 949 -26.21 18.45 -7.17
CA GLN A 949 -25.36 17.82 -6.19
C GLN A 949 -25.31 18.66 -4.91
N MET A 950 -25.22 17.99 -3.77
CA MET A 950 -24.85 18.62 -2.50
C MET A 950 -23.69 17.82 -1.93
N VAL A 951 -22.67 18.50 -1.43
CA VAL A 951 -21.51 17.88 -0.78
C VAL A 951 -21.33 18.53 0.60
N PRO A 952 -21.44 17.75 1.70
CA PRO A 952 -21.85 16.35 1.72
C PRO A 952 -23.31 16.17 1.25
N GLU A 953 -23.69 14.97 0.81
CA GLU A 953 -25.04 14.68 0.30
C GLU A 953 -26.10 14.92 1.40
N SER A 954 -27.33 15.24 0.99
CA SER A 954 -28.42 15.41 1.95
C SER A 954 -28.69 14.10 2.69
N GLY A 955 -28.55 14.15 4.01
CA GLY A 955 -28.70 13.01 4.90
C GLY A 955 -27.38 12.32 5.27
N SER A 956 -26.25 12.73 4.69
CA SER A 956 -24.91 12.25 5.04
C SER A 956 -24.56 12.55 6.49
N LEU A 957 -23.67 11.72 7.04
CA LEU A 957 -23.04 11.96 8.31
C LEU A 957 -21.97 13.04 8.18
N VAL A 958 -21.84 13.85 9.21
CA VAL A 958 -20.73 14.78 9.42
C VAL A 958 -20.11 14.47 10.78
N SER A 959 -18.83 14.84 10.95
CA SER A 959 -18.09 14.61 12.20
C SER A 959 -18.93 14.98 13.44
N PHE A 960 -18.87 14.11 14.44
CA PHE A 960 -19.63 14.20 15.68
C PHE A 960 -19.34 15.51 16.43
N ASP A 961 -18.07 15.93 16.47
CA ASP A 961 -17.61 17.11 17.21
C ASP A 961 -17.68 18.41 16.39
N LEU A 962 -18.09 18.34 15.11
CA LEU A 962 -18.10 19.47 14.20
C LEU A 962 -19.23 20.47 14.53
N ASP A 963 -18.90 21.76 14.66
CA ASP A 963 -19.86 22.86 14.94
C ASP A 963 -20.39 23.54 13.66
N GLU A 964 -19.61 23.53 12.58
CA GLU A 964 -19.98 24.00 11.24
C GLU A 964 -19.28 23.17 10.17
N THR A 965 -19.96 22.90 9.06
CA THR A 965 -19.38 22.22 7.89
C THR A 965 -19.45 23.11 6.65
N GLN A 966 -18.47 23.00 5.76
CA GLN A 966 -18.50 23.66 4.46
C GLN A 966 -19.41 22.82 3.54
N VAL A 967 -20.49 23.43 3.06
CA VAL A 967 -21.42 22.78 2.14
C VAL A 967 -21.18 23.33 0.74
N LEU A 968 -20.95 22.42 -0.20
CA LEU A 968 -20.95 22.69 -1.63
C LEU A 968 -22.30 22.30 -2.22
N ILE A 969 -22.86 23.17 -3.05
CA ILE A 969 -24.09 22.94 -3.78
C ILE A 969 -23.79 23.18 -5.24
N THR A 970 -24.05 22.18 -6.06
CA THR A 970 -23.93 22.29 -7.51
C THR A 970 -25.32 22.49 -8.10
N THR A 971 -25.48 23.47 -8.97
CA THR A 971 -26.72 23.71 -9.71
C THR A 971 -26.55 23.36 -11.18
N ASN A 972 -27.63 22.91 -11.84
CA ASN A 972 -27.62 22.60 -13.27
C ASN A 972 -27.38 23.82 -14.18
N GLU A 973 -27.50 25.03 -13.62
CA GLU A 973 -27.28 26.30 -14.30
C GLU A 973 -26.70 27.36 -13.35
N LEU A 974 -26.17 28.46 -13.90
CA LEU A 974 -25.52 29.49 -13.12
C LEU A 974 -26.55 30.20 -12.22
N ALA A 975 -26.37 30.11 -10.91
CA ALA A 975 -27.37 30.51 -9.93
C ALA A 975 -26.77 31.30 -8.75
N THR A 976 -27.65 31.96 -7.99
CA THR A 976 -27.35 32.44 -6.63
C THR A 976 -28.15 31.63 -5.62
N CYS A 977 -27.51 30.97 -4.67
CA CYS A 977 -28.18 30.11 -3.68
C CYS A 977 -28.19 30.72 -2.26
N LYS A 978 -29.27 30.47 -1.53
CA LYS A 978 -29.46 30.87 -0.13
C LYS A 978 -30.02 29.71 0.69
N TRP A 979 -29.81 29.76 1.99
CA TRP A 979 -30.37 28.78 2.92
C TRP A 979 -30.95 29.40 4.19
N ASP A 980 -31.87 28.68 4.82
CA ASP A 980 -32.44 29.04 6.12
C ASP A 980 -32.90 27.78 6.88
N VAL A 981 -33.08 27.85 8.20
CA VAL A 981 -33.52 26.72 9.05
C VAL A 981 -35.02 26.40 8.91
N SER A 982 -35.74 27.17 8.10
CA SER A 982 -37.17 26.99 7.81
C SER A 982 -37.46 27.43 6.39
N ASP A 983 -38.34 26.72 5.69
CA ASP A 983 -38.69 27.06 4.30
C ASP A 983 -39.34 28.44 4.21
N LYS A 984 -38.64 29.37 3.55
CA LYS A 984 -39.02 30.77 3.34
C LYS A 984 -38.83 31.10 1.86
N GLU A 985 -39.54 32.11 1.39
CA GLU A 985 -39.30 32.70 0.07
C GLU A 985 -37.83 33.13 -0.08
N TYR A 986 -37.24 32.95 -1.27
CA TYR A 986 -35.82 33.23 -1.57
C TYR A 986 -35.36 34.61 -1.07
N SER A 987 -36.15 35.65 -1.29
CA SER A 987 -35.86 37.03 -0.87
C SER A 987 -35.82 37.25 0.66
N SER A 988 -36.37 36.32 1.44
CA SER A 988 -36.47 36.38 2.91
C SER A 988 -35.48 35.45 3.63
N MET A 989 -34.70 34.66 2.89
CA MET A 989 -33.60 33.86 3.43
C MET A 989 -32.40 34.75 3.76
N VAL A 990 -31.76 34.50 4.90
CA VAL A 990 -30.74 35.38 5.49
C VAL A 990 -29.31 34.92 5.18
N ASN A 991 -29.10 33.61 5.00
CA ASN A 991 -27.78 33.05 4.76
C ASN A 991 -27.58 32.80 3.27
N GLU A 992 -26.42 33.16 2.75
CA GLU A 992 -26.10 33.12 1.32
C GLU A 992 -24.90 32.20 1.11
N PHE A 993 -24.94 31.43 0.02
CA PHE A 993 -23.76 30.73 -0.48
C PHE A 993 -22.96 31.66 -1.39
N VAL A 994 -21.66 31.44 -1.47
CA VAL A 994 -20.75 32.13 -2.38
C VAL A 994 -20.68 31.30 -3.67
N CYS A 995 -21.18 31.85 -4.76
CA CYS A 995 -21.16 31.22 -6.08
C CYS A 995 -20.23 32.04 -6.99
N GLU A 996 -19.02 31.55 -7.30
CA GLU A 996 -18.00 32.30 -8.05
C GLU A 996 -17.91 31.93 -9.53
N ASP A 997 -18.71 30.95 -9.98
CA ASP A 997 -18.63 30.47 -11.37
C ASP A 997 -19.02 31.54 -12.39
N SER A 998 -18.43 31.41 -13.58
CA SER A 998 -18.69 32.28 -14.73
C SER A 998 -19.47 31.54 -15.80
N PHE A 999 -20.28 32.26 -16.56
CA PHE A 999 -21.11 31.69 -17.62
C PHE A 999 -20.26 30.93 -18.65
N GLY A 1000 -20.55 29.63 -18.84
CA GLY A 1000 -19.80 28.75 -19.75
C GLY A 1000 -18.51 28.12 -19.17
N LEU A 1001 -18.18 28.42 -17.91
CA LEU A 1001 -17.04 27.87 -17.18
C LEU A 1001 -17.55 27.26 -15.87
N GLN A 1002 -18.06 26.03 -15.97
CA GLN A 1002 -18.50 25.25 -14.80
C GLN A 1002 -17.27 24.78 -14.01
N SER A 1003 -17.28 25.01 -12.69
CA SER A 1003 -16.20 24.52 -11.81
C SER A 1003 -16.36 23.05 -11.42
N SER A 1004 -17.51 22.45 -11.70
CA SER A 1004 -17.79 21.02 -11.51
C SER A 1004 -18.30 20.38 -12.81
N PRO A 1005 -17.93 19.11 -13.09
CA PRO A 1005 -18.56 18.35 -14.17
C PRO A 1005 -20.09 18.17 -13.97
N TYR A 1006 -20.58 18.36 -12.74
CA TYR A 1006 -22.00 18.25 -12.37
C TYR A 1006 -22.78 19.58 -12.44
N GLY A 1007 -22.12 20.69 -12.79
CA GLY A 1007 -22.73 22.01 -12.95
C GLY A 1007 -21.99 23.14 -12.22
N TYR A 1008 -22.73 24.14 -11.78
CA TYR A 1008 -22.20 25.38 -11.21
C TYR A 1008 -22.15 25.34 -9.69
N VAL A 1009 -20.99 25.60 -9.10
CA VAL A 1009 -20.76 25.42 -7.66
C VAL A 1009 -21.02 26.69 -6.85
N CYS A 1010 -21.74 26.51 -5.75
CA CYS A 1010 -21.94 27.46 -4.68
C CYS A 1010 -21.43 26.85 -3.37
N GLU A 1011 -20.60 27.57 -2.61
CA GLU A 1011 -20.02 27.07 -1.36
C GLU A 1011 -20.32 27.98 -0.17
N GLY A 1012 -20.42 27.41 1.04
CA GLY A 1012 -20.60 28.21 2.24
C GLY A 1012 -20.78 27.39 3.52
N PRO A 1013 -20.47 27.98 4.69
CA PRO A 1013 -20.56 27.28 5.96
C PRO A 1013 -22.01 27.12 6.41
N VAL A 1014 -22.33 25.92 6.91
CA VAL A 1014 -23.64 25.56 7.48
C VAL A 1014 -23.43 24.97 8.88
N PRO A 1015 -24.14 25.45 9.91
CA PRO A 1015 -23.93 25.03 11.30
C PRO A 1015 -24.47 23.61 11.56
N THR A 1016 -23.81 22.86 12.44
CA THR A 1016 -24.15 21.46 12.78
C THR A 1016 -24.47 21.30 14.26
N ALA A 1017 -25.33 22.18 14.78
CA ALA A 1017 -25.55 22.35 16.23
C ALA A 1017 -26.36 21.25 16.93
N ASN A 1018 -27.13 20.44 16.19
CA ASN A 1018 -27.96 19.35 16.74
C ASN A 1018 -27.63 18.00 16.08
N ASP A 1019 -28.16 16.90 16.63
CA ASP A 1019 -27.99 15.55 16.08
C ASP A 1019 -28.56 15.42 14.64
N VAL A 1020 -29.63 16.16 14.35
CA VAL A 1020 -30.20 16.32 13.00
C VAL A 1020 -30.45 17.80 12.75
N ASN A 1021 -29.82 18.35 11.72
CA ASN A 1021 -29.98 19.74 11.31
C ASN A 1021 -30.67 19.79 9.95
N ASN A 1022 -31.85 20.41 9.91
CA ASN A 1022 -32.63 20.56 8.69
C ASN A 1022 -32.53 22.00 8.20
N PHE A 1023 -32.17 22.15 6.93
CA PHE A 1023 -32.05 23.41 6.21
C PHE A 1023 -32.93 23.36 4.97
N PHE A 1024 -33.30 24.54 4.49
CA PHE A 1024 -34.01 24.70 3.23
C PHE A 1024 -33.16 25.58 2.34
N ILE A 1025 -32.76 25.04 1.18
CA ILE A 1025 -31.96 25.74 0.20
C ILE A 1025 -32.88 26.21 -0.93
N ARG A 1026 -32.72 27.46 -1.35
CA ARG A 1026 -33.34 27.96 -2.57
C ARG A 1026 -32.30 28.67 -3.41
N CYS A 1027 -32.35 28.43 -4.71
CA CYS A 1027 -31.52 29.08 -5.71
C CYS A 1027 -32.38 29.92 -6.66
N GLY A 1028 -31.76 30.93 -7.26
CA GLY A 1028 -32.35 31.74 -8.33
C GLY A 1028 -31.37 31.87 -9.48
N ASP A 1029 -31.86 31.71 -10.70
CA ASP A 1029 -31.07 31.71 -11.94
C ASP A 1029 -30.46 33.10 -12.24
N GLN A 1030 -29.74 33.18 -13.36
CA GLN A 1030 -29.37 34.44 -14.01
C GLN A 1030 -28.75 35.50 -13.06
N PRO A 1031 -27.67 35.16 -12.32
CA PRO A 1031 -27.03 36.05 -11.35
C PRO A 1031 -26.63 37.41 -11.93
N TRP A 1032 -26.32 37.48 -13.22
CA TRP A 1032 -25.95 38.73 -13.91
C TRP A 1032 -27.12 39.73 -14.05
N LEU A 1033 -28.37 39.32 -13.83
CA LEU A 1033 -29.52 40.23 -13.85
C LEU A 1033 -29.79 40.92 -12.50
N VAL A 1034 -29.10 40.52 -11.43
CA VAL A 1034 -29.21 41.14 -10.10
C VAL A 1034 -28.90 42.64 -10.18
N GLY A 1035 -29.84 43.49 -9.74
CA GLY A 1035 -29.67 44.95 -9.76
C GLY A 1035 -29.87 45.61 -11.14
N THR A 1036 -30.29 44.85 -12.15
CA THR A 1036 -30.59 45.37 -13.50
C THR A 1036 -32.09 45.70 -13.67
N SER A 1037 -32.48 46.31 -14.80
CA SER A 1037 -33.90 46.55 -15.10
C SER A 1037 -34.71 45.28 -15.35
N ASN A 1038 -34.03 44.15 -15.58
CA ASN A 1038 -34.61 42.87 -15.98
C ASN A 1038 -34.52 41.83 -14.84
N GLU A 1039 -34.26 42.25 -13.60
CA GLU A 1039 -34.19 41.35 -12.44
C GLU A 1039 -35.49 40.56 -12.20
N SER A 1040 -36.63 41.04 -12.74
CA SER A 1040 -37.92 40.32 -12.70
C SER A 1040 -37.99 39.10 -13.60
N ASP A 1041 -37.02 38.93 -14.51
CA ASP A 1041 -36.99 37.83 -15.46
C ASP A 1041 -36.32 36.58 -14.87
N ARG A 1042 -35.74 36.71 -13.67
CA ARG A 1042 -35.12 35.61 -12.92
C ARG A 1042 -36.17 34.64 -12.40
N ASN A 1043 -35.90 33.35 -12.54
CA ASN A 1043 -36.66 32.26 -11.95
C ASN A 1043 -36.05 31.84 -10.60
N PHE A 1044 -36.91 31.64 -9.60
CA PHE A 1044 -36.52 31.22 -8.26
C PHE A 1044 -37.21 29.93 -7.88
N MET A 1045 -36.52 29.08 -7.10
CA MET A 1045 -37.10 27.86 -6.57
C MET A 1045 -38.36 28.19 -5.75
N SER A 1046 -39.49 27.63 -6.16
CA SER A 1046 -40.80 27.87 -5.55
C SER A 1046 -40.99 27.12 -4.22
N VAL A 1047 -40.27 26.02 -4.06
CA VAL A 1047 -40.17 25.19 -2.85
C VAL A 1047 -38.68 25.10 -2.50
N GLY A 1048 -38.35 25.19 -1.21
CA GLY A 1048 -36.96 24.99 -0.77
C GLY A 1048 -36.61 23.51 -0.80
N GLU A 1049 -35.44 23.18 -1.32
CA GLU A 1049 -34.90 21.83 -1.26
C GLU A 1049 -34.50 21.55 0.20
N GLU A 1050 -35.00 20.44 0.75
CA GLU A 1050 -34.69 20.05 2.12
C GLU A 1050 -33.29 19.45 2.16
N TYR A 1051 -32.41 20.06 2.95
CA TYR A 1051 -31.06 19.61 3.17
C TYR A 1051 -30.88 19.18 4.62
N ILE A 1052 -30.51 17.92 4.82
CA ILE A 1052 -30.40 17.32 6.14
C ILE A 1052 -28.93 17.02 6.40
N LEU A 1053 -28.40 17.49 7.51
CA LEU A 1053 -27.10 17.04 8.03
C LEU A 1053 -27.34 16.25 9.30
N LYS A 1054 -26.75 15.05 9.36
CA LYS A 1054 -26.85 14.18 10.54
C LYS A 1054 -25.49 14.06 11.20
N LYS A 1055 -25.49 14.06 12.52
CA LYS A 1055 -24.35 13.56 13.28
C LYS A 1055 -24.55 12.07 13.54
N PRO A 1056 -23.47 11.28 13.64
CA PRO A 1056 -23.59 9.91 14.09
C PRO A 1056 -24.16 9.87 15.51
N ASP A 1057 -24.94 8.83 15.84
CA ASP A 1057 -25.63 8.70 17.14
C ASP A 1057 -24.63 8.72 18.32
N LYS A 1058 -23.39 8.28 18.06
CA LYS A 1058 -22.26 8.31 18.96
C LYS A 1058 -20.98 8.56 18.16
N LYS A 1059 -19.99 9.20 18.77
CA LYS A 1059 -18.62 9.26 18.27
C LYS A 1059 -18.04 7.85 18.12
N ILE A 1060 -17.10 7.66 17.18
CA ILE A 1060 -16.32 6.43 17.05
C ILE A 1060 -15.71 6.03 18.41
N THR A 1061 -15.77 4.74 18.69
CA THR A 1061 -15.25 4.09 19.89
C THR A 1061 -14.51 2.80 19.52
N ILE A 1062 -13.45 2.49 20.25
CA ILE A 1062 -12.81 1.17 20.21
C ILE A 1062 -13.54 0.28 21.22
N ASP A 1063 -14.17 -0.79 20.74
CA ASP A 1063 -14.92 -1.74 21.57
C ASP A 1063 -13.99 -2.77 22.23
N SER A 1064 -12.99 -3.24 21.50
CA SER A 1064 -11.97 -4.16 22.00
C SER A 1064 -10.69 -4.09 21.20
N ILE A 1065 -9.56 -4.33 21.87
CA ILE A 1065 -8.25 -4.57 21.26
C ILE A 1065 -7.82 -5.94 21.76
N LEU A 1066 -7.52 -6.87 20.86
CA LEU A 1066 -7.05 -8.22 21.17
C LEU A 1066 -5.60 -8.38 20.68
N PRO A 1067 -4.72 -9.05 21.45
CA PRO A 1067 -4.98 -9.68 22.76
C PRO A 1067 -5.26 -8.67 23.88
N SER A 1068 -6.14 -9.03 24.83
CA SER A 1068 -6.49 -8.21 26.00
C SER A 1068 -6.22 -8.87 27.35
N ALA A 1069 -5.63 -10.07 27.32
CA ALA A 1069 -5.32 -10.85 28.50
C ALA A 1069 -4.01 -11.59 28.28
N ASP A 1070 -3.33 -11.86 29.39
CA ASP A 1070 -2.11 -12.65 29.43
C ASP A 1070 -2.41 -14.09 28.96
N PHE A 1071 -1.44 -14.69 28.28
CA PHE A 1071 -1.56 -16.08 27.82
C PHE A 1071 -0.20 -16.76 27.85
N GLU A 1072 -0.24 -18.08 28.08
CA GLU A 1072 0.95 -18.92 28.19
C GLU A 1072 1.29 -19.55 26.85
N VAL A 1073 2.58 -19.64 26.54
CA VAL A 1073 3.13 -20.20 25.30
C VAL A 1073 4.30 -21.13 25.60
N SER A 1074 4.52 -22.11 24.74
CA SER A 1074 5.60 -23.10 24.85
C SER A 1074 6.92 -22.68 24.17
N THR A 1075 6.98 -21.48 23.58
CA THR A 1075 8.16 -20.94 22.88
C THR A 1075 8.48 -19.51 23.31
N GLU A 1076 9.76 -19.12 23.28
CA GLU A 1076 10.19 -17.75 23.63
C GLU A 1076 9.69 -16.68 22.63
N ILE A 1077 9.35 -17.06 21.40
CA ILE A 1077 8.75 -16.20 20.37
C ILE A 1077 7.49 -16.89 19.85
N THR A 1078 6.40 -16.13 19.72
CA THR A 1078 5.10 -16.61 19.25
C THR A 1078 4.48 -15.64 18.26
N SER A 1079 3.65 -16.16 17.35
CA SER A 1079 2.91 -15.36 16.38
C SER A 1079 1.57 -14.92 16.99
N VAL A 1080 1.29 -13.62 16.94
CA VAL A 1080 0.09 -13.00 17.52
C VAL A 1080 -0.67 -12.22 16.45
N ASP A 1081 -1.96 -12.49 16.32
CA ASP A 1081 -2.86 -11.69 15.49
C ASP A 1081 -3.44 -10.55 16.32
N LEU A 1082 -3.20 -9.30 15.90
CA LEU A 1082 -3.86 -8.16 16.52
C LEU A 1082 -5.22 -7.94 15.88
N GLN A 1083 -6.23 -7.75 16.72
CA GLN A 1083 -7.58 -7.45 16.26
C GLN A 1083 -8.13 -6.24 17.00
N VAL A 1084 -8.67 -5.29 16.26
CA VAL A 1084 -9.33 -4.11 16.82
C VAL A 1084 -10.76 -4.08 16.34
N GLN A 1085 -11.70 -4.02 17.27
CA GLN A 1085 -13.11 -3.81 16.97
C GLN A 1085 -13.48 -2.37 17.30
N THR A 1086 -14.20 -1.73 16.40
CA THR A 1086 -14.67 -0.36 16.51
C THR A 1086 -16.19 -0.28 16.37
N SER A 1087 -16.81 0.75 16.92
CA SER A 1087 -18.24 1.06 16.73
C SER A 1087 -18.54 2.54 16.91
N GLY A 1088 -19.71 2.98 16.44
CA GLY A 1088 -20.05 4.41 16.40
C GLY A 1088 -19.22 5.16 15.35
N GLY A 1089 -19.42 6.47 15.19
CA GLY A 1089 -18.79 7.24 14.12
C GLY A 1089 -19.44 7.01 12.76
N GLY A 1090 -18.64 7.15 11.71
CA GLY A 1090 -18.96 6.85 10.33
C GLY A 1090 -19.16 5.35 10.03
N LEU A 1091 -19.21 5.01 8.75
CA LEU A 1091 -19.36 3.64 8.24
C LEU A 1091 -18.02 2.94 8.06
N TYR A 1092 -16.96 3.69 7.78
CA TYR A 1092 -15.64 3.19 7.42
C TYR A 1092 -14.62 3.60 8.45
N HIS A 1093 -13.99 2.63 9.10
CA HIS A 1093 -12.99 2.90 10.11
C HIS A 1093 -11.60 2.49 9.60
N TYR A 1094 -10.62 3.33 9.85
CA TYR A 1094 -9.23 3.12 9.52
C TYR A 1094 -8.45 3.11 10.82
N CYS A 1095 -7.85 1.97 11.16
CA CYS A 1095 -7.10 1.79 12.39
C CYS A 1095 -5.62 1.62 12.10
N SER A 1096 -4.81 2.06 13.05
CA SER A 1096 -3.38 1.83 13.12
C SER A 1096 -2.99 1.38 14.53
N TYR A 1097 -1.88 0.66 14.66
CA TYR A 1097 -1.34 0.20 15.94
C TYR A 1097 0.12 0.59 16.15
N SER A 1098 0.58 0.54 17.39
CA SER A 1098 1.98 0.68 17.77
C SER A 1098 2.24 0.00 19.10
N PHE A 1099 3.46 -0.50 19.33
CA PHE A 1099 3.90 -0.97 20.64
C PHE A 1099 4.72 0.07 21.42
N SER A 1100 5.02 1.22 20.81
CA SER A 1100 5.90 2.25 21.39
C SER A 1100 5.18 3.54 21.82
N GLY A 1101 3.99 3.79 21.28
CA GLY A 1101 3.15 4.95 21.60
C GLY A 1101 2.39 5.47 20.38
N TYR A 1102 1.64 6.56 20.54
CA TYR A 1102 0.85 7.17 19.45
C TYR A 1102 1.67 8.02 18.47
N ASP A 1103 2.96 8.25 18.73
CA ASP A 1103 3.80 9.13 17.90
C ASP A 1103 4.22 8.47 16.57
N SER A 1104 4.20 7.13 16.50
CA SER A 1104 4.53 6.35 15.30
C SER A 1104 3.58 5.16 15.22
N MET A 1105 2.67 5.20 14.23
CA MET A 1105 1.56 4.26 14.09
C MET A 1105 1.66 3.51 12.76
N ILE A 1106 1.43 2.20 12.80
CA ILE A 1106 1.43 1.31 11.62
C ILE A 1106 -0.03 1.01 11.25
N PRO A 1107 -0.47 1.29 10.01
CA PRO A 1107 -1.81 0.90 9.55
C PRO A 1107 -2.03 -0.61 9.67
N PHE A 1108 -3.21 -1.03 10.12
CA PHE A 1108 -3.60 -2.44 10.12
C PHE A 1108 -3.62 -3.00 8.68
N PHE A 1109 -3.29 -4.29 8.54
CA PHE A 1109 -3.32 -4.99 7.24
C PHE A 1109 -4.73 -5.04 6.65
N GLU A 1110 -5.72 -5.41 7.47
CA GLU A 1110 -7.14 -5.34 7.14
C GLU A 1110 -7.76 -4.14 7.87
N THR A 1111 -8.11 -3.08 7.12
CA THR A 1111 -8.77 -1.88 7.65
C THR A 1111 -9.48 -1.11 6.53
N GLY A 1112 -10.39 -0.20 6.87
CA GLY A 1112 -10.98 0.78 5.94
C GLY A 1112 -12.39 0.49 5.43
N VAL A 1113 -12.89 -0.74 5.49
CA VAL A 1113 -14.26 -1.09 5.03
C VAL A 1113 -15.11 -1.68 6.17
N GLU A 1114 -14.46 -2.24 7.19
CA GLU A 1114 -15.12 -2.97 8.27
C GLU A 1114 -14.93 -2.29 9.63
N THR A 1115 -15.69 -2.77 10.61
CA THR A 1115 -15.52 -2.37 12.01
C THR A 1115 -14.48 -3.21 12.75
N LEU A 1116 -14.06 -4.33 12.15
CA LEU A 1116 -12.99 -5.20 12.62
C LEU A 1116 -11.73 -4.93 11.79
N HIS A 1117 -10.61 -4.76 12.47
CA HIS A 1117 -9.31 -4.48 11.86
C HIS A 1117 -8.32 -5.55 12.29
N ILE A 1118 -7.57 -6.12 11.34
CA ILE A 1118 -6.72 -7.30 11.59
C ILE A 1118 -5.30 -7.04 11.11
N GLN A 1119 -4.34 -7.34 11.98
CA GLN A 1119 -2.93 -7.42 11.63
C GLN A 1119 -2.49 -8.85 11.92
N PRO A 1120 -2.34 -9.69 10.88
CA PRO A 1120 -1.97 -11.08 11.07
C PRO A 1120 -0.47 -11.22 11.36
N ALA A 1121 -0.15 -12.31 12.06
CA ALA A 1121 1.18 -12.90 12.18
C ALA A 1121 2.30 -11.99 12.73
N LEU A 1122 2.05 -11.26 13.82
CA LEU A 1122 3.11 -10.52 14.50
C LEU A 1122 3.96 -11.44 15.38
N ASN A 1123 5.24 -11.53 15.07
CA ASN A 1123 6.19 -12.29 15.88
C ASN A 1123 6.58 -11.51 17.15
N LEU A 1124 6.05 -11.91 18.31
CA LEU A 1124 6.29 -11.28 19.60
C LEU A 1124 7.03 -12.24 20.55
N GLN A 1125 8.02 -11.73 21.27
CA GLN A 1125 8.76 -12.47 22.30
C GLN A 1125 7.98 -12.56 23.63
N SER A 1126 8.31 -13.52 24.48
CA SER A 1126 7.75 -13.66 25.84
C SER A 1126 8.10 -12.43 26.69
N SER A 1127 7.13 -11.53 26.84
CA SER A 1127 7.30 -10.26 27.56
C SER A 1127 5.94 -9.61 27.85
N GLU A 1128 5.98 -8.51 28.60
CA GLU A 1128 4.85 -7.60 28.75
C GLU A 1128 4.80 -6.67 27.54
N TRP A 1129 3.66 -6.68 26.84
CA TRP A 1129 3.41 -5.88 25.65
C TRP A 1129 2.29 -4.88 25.92
N THR A 1130 2.47 -3.66 25.45
CA THR A 1130 1.39 -2.65 25.39
C THR A 1130 1.13 -2.31 23.94
N ILE A 1131 -0.11 -2.51 23.48
CA ILE A 1131 -0.55 -2.07 22.16
C ILE A 1131 -1.29 -0.76 22.32
N TYR A 1132 -0.82 0.25 21.60
CA TYR A 1132 -1.50 1.51 21.34
C TYR A 1132 -2.24 1.39 20.01
N THR A 1133 -3.47 1.87 19.95
CA THR A 1133 -4.33 1.77 18.77
C THR A 1133 -5.01 3.11 18.54
N GLU A 1134 -4.90 3.63 17.33
CA GLU A 1134 -5.60 4.83 16.90
C GLU A 1134 -6.48 4.48 15.72
N CYS A 1135 -7.74 4.87 15.80
CA CYS A 1135 -8.70 4.67 14.73
C CYS A 1135 -9.35 6.01 14.37
N HIS A 1136 -9.55 6.23 13.08
CA HIS A 1136 -10.34 7.33 12.57
C HIS A 1136 -11.42 6.80 11.64
N ASP A 1137 -12.55 7.51 11.55
CA ASP A 1137 -13.57 7.22 10.55
C ASP A 1137 -13.40 8.07 9.28
N GLU A 1138 -14.22 7.84 8.26
CA GLU A 1138 -14.25 8.66 7.05
C GLU A 1138 -14.69 10.11 7.29
N LEU A 1139 -15.15 10.43 8.50
CA LEU A 1139 -15.54 11.77 8.93
C LEU A 1139 -14.40 12.48 9.69
N ASN A 1140 -13.21 11.86 9.78
CA ASN A 1140 -12.05 12.30 10.55
C ASN A 1140 -12.29 12.42 12.06
N ASP A 1141 -13.29 11.72 12.62
CA ASP A 1141 -13.39 11.57 14.07
C ASP A 1141 -12.35 10.55 14.53
N VAL A 1142 -11.46 10.95 15.45
CA VAL A 1142 -10.38 10.09 15.97
C VAL A 1142 -10.73 9.53 17.35
N VAL A 1143 -10.38 8.26 17.57
CA VAL A 1143 -10.37 7.59 18.88
C VAL A 1143 -9.05 6.85 19.09
N GLN A 1144 -8.56 6.90 20.32
CA GLN A 1144 -7.37 6.20 20.77
C GLN A 1144 -7.74 5.19 21.86
N GLY A 1145 -7.06 4.05 21.87
CA GLY A 1145 -7.23 2.99 22.86
C GLY A 1145 -5.92 2.25 23.06
N GLU A 1146 -5.73 1.71 24.25
CA GLU A 1146 -4.55 0.88 24.56
C GLU A 1146 -4.97 -0.36 25.32
N THR A 1147 -4.21 -1.44 25.14
CA THR A 1147 -4.32 -2.67 25.92
C THR A 1147 -2.93 -3.15 26.29
N SER A 1148 -2.82 -3.95 27.35
CA SER A 1148 -1.57 -4.60 27.71
C SER A 1148 -1.83 -6.05 28.05
N PHE A 1149 -0.87 -6.91 27.68
CA PHE A 1149 -0.92 -8.34 27.92
C PHE A 1149 0.50 -8.88 28.11
N GLU A 1150 0.63 -9.93 28.88
CA GLU A 1150 1.88 -10.65 29.10
C GLU A 1150 1.86 -11.98 28.33
N ILE A 1151 2.90 -12.21 27.54
CA ILE A 1151 3.17 -13.53 26.93
C ILE A 1151 4.07 -14.29 27.92
N ILE A 1152 3.50 -15.28 28.60
CA ILE A 1152 4.17 -16.03 29.65
C ILE A 1152 4.73 -17.32 29.03
N TYR A 1153 6.04 -17.51 29.09
CA TYR A 1153 6.64 -18.79 28.73
C TYR A 1153 6.54 -19.73 29.94
N ASP A 1154 5.80 -20.85 29.83
CA ASP A 1154 5.67 -21.84 30.91
C ASP A 1154 6.49 -23.10 30.66
N ASP A 1155 7.51 -23.30 31.50
CA ASP A 1155 8.42 -24.45 31.53
C ASP A 1155 8.20 -25.35 32.77
N ASN A 1156 7.13 -25.12 33.55
CA ASN A 1156 6.94 -25.79 34.83
C ASN A 1156 6.23 -27.14 34.69
N ILE A 1157 6.60 -28.08 35.57
CA ILE A 1157 6.08 -29.46 35.55
C ILE A 1157 5.13 -29.67 36.74
N PRO A 1158 3.97 -30.36 36.57
CA PRO A 1158 3.01 -30.64 37.64
C PRO A 1158 3.58 -31.34 38.88
N GLN A 1159 3.57 -30.61 40.00
CA GLN A 1159 4.02 -31.13 41.29
C GLN A 1159 2.90 -31.82 42.08
N ILE A 1160 3.23 -32.91 42.78
CA ILE A 1160 2.27 -33.63 43.63
C ILE A 1160 2.15 -32.95 45.00
N ALA A 1161 1.04 -32.25 45.21
CA ALA A 1161 0.70 -31.59 46.47
C ALA A 1161 0.37 -32.59 47.59
N ARG A 1162 -0.33 -33.69 47.28
CA ARG A 1162 -0.80 -34.65 48.30
C ARG A 1162 -1.13 -36.03 47.76
N VAL A 1163 -0.87 -37.07 48.58
CA VAL A 1163 -1.32 -38.44 48.33
C VAL A 1163 -1.97 -39.04 49.60
N TRP A 1164 -3.09 -39.76 49.47
CA TRP A 1164 -3.67 -40.59 50.53
C TRP A 1164 -4.44 -41.79 50.00
N GLN A 1165 -4.77 -42.76 50.86
CA GLN A 1165 -5.54 -43.96 50.50
C GLN A 1165 -6.81 -44.05 51.36
N GLU A 1166 -7.97 -44.24 50.73
CA GLU A 1166 -9.27 -44.44 51.41
C GLU A 1166 -10.15 -45.40 50.61
N ALA A 1167 -10.93 -46.25 51.29
CA ALA A 1167 -11.92 -47.16 50.68
C ALA A 1167 -11.42 -48.15 49.59
N GLY A 1168 -10.11 -48.31 49.40
CA GLY A 1168 -9.53 -49.17 48.36
C GLY A 1168 -9.00 -48.40 47.14
N GLU A 1169 -8.91 -47.08 47.23
CA GLU A 1169 -8.42 -46.19 46.18
C GLU A 1169 -7.29 -45.30 46.76
N ILE A 1170 -6.33 -44.92 45.92
CA ILE A 1170 -5.31 -43.91 46.23
C ILE A 1170 -5.69 -42.63 45.51
N PHE A 1171 -5.75 -41.53 46.25
CA PHE A 1171 -6.01 -40.19 45.74
C PHE A 1171 -4.71 -39.42 45.69
N ILE A 1172 -4.47 -38.73 44.58
CA ILE A 1172 -3.30 -37.92 44.29
C ILE A 1172 -3.81 -36.53 43.90
N VAL A 1173 -3.20 -35.48 44.42
CA VAL A 1173 -3.57 -34.08 44.11
C VAL A 1173 -2.33 -33.37 43.62
N THR A 1174 -2.45 -32.71 42.47
CA THR A 1174 -1.42 -31.87 41.86
C THR A 1174 -1.59 -30.39 42.28
N GLU A 1175 -0.53 -29.59 42.15
CA GLU A 1175 -0.58 -28.14 42.42
C GLU A 1175 -1.30 -27.36 41.32
N GLU A 1176 -1.40 -27.94 40.12
CA GLU A 1176 -2.15 -27.47 38.94
C GLU A 1176 -2.89 -28.62 38.23
N PRO A 1177 -3.89 -28.35 37.36
CA PRO A 1177 -4.54 -29.39 36.56
C PRO A 1177 -3.51 -30.14 35.71
N ALA A 1178 -3.61 -31.47 35.66
CA ALA A 1178 -2.65 -32.28 34.92
C ALA A 1178 -3.31 -33.58 34.44
N ASP A 1179 -2.97 -34.11 33.27
CA ASP A 1179 -3.26 -35.50 32.94
C ASP A 1179 -2.31 -36.40 33.72
N CYS A 1180 -2.81 -37.09 34.73
CA CYS A 1180 -2.02 -38.07 35.47
C CYS A 1180 -2.38 -39.48 35.00
N ARG A 1181 -1.35 -40.26 34.68
CA ARG A 1181 -1.48 -41.67 34.31
C ARG A 1181 -0.57 -42.53 35.16
N TYR A 1182 -0.89 -43.82 35.27
CA TYR A 1182 -0.12 -44.74 36.11
C TYR A 1182 0.06 -46.14 35.53
N ALA A 1183 1.16 -46.77 35.94
CA ALA A 1183 1.48 -48.17 35.68
C ALA A 1183 2.04 -48.86 36.94
N THR A 1184 2.07 -50.20 36.95
CA THR A 1184 2.55 -50.99 38.09
C THR A 1184 3.89 -51.70 37.84
N THR A 1185 4.48 -51.50 36.66
CA THR A 1185 5.68 -52.21 36.18
C THR A 1185 6.95 -51.40 36.36
N SER A 1186 7.00 -50.20 35.79
CA SER A 1186 8.12 -49.25 35.88
C SER A 1186 7.58 -47.83 35.75
N CYS A 1187 8.48 -46.87 35.93
CA CYS A 1187 8.20 -45.46 35.78
C CYS A 1187 8.29 -44.94 34.34
N SER A 1188 9.01 -45.68 33.50
CA SER A 1188 9.19 -45.45 32.06
C SER A 1188 8.07 -46.10 31.25
N PHE A 1189 6.84 -46.03 31.75
CA PHE A 1189 5.70 -46.57 31.02
C PHE A 1189 5.31 -45.60 29.91
N ASP A 1190 4.88 -46.15 28.78
CA ASP A 1190 4.26 -45.38 27.72
C ASP A 1190 3.01 -44.69 28.27
N PHE A 1191 3.04 -43.35 28.24
CA PHE A 1191 2.02 -42.50 28.84
C PHE A 1191 0.66 -42.72 28.18
N GLU A 1192 0.62 -42.85 26.85
CA GLU A 1192 -0.64 -43.03 26.12
C GLU A 1192 -1.29 -44.38 26.39
N ASN A 1193 -0.48 -45.43 26.56
CA ASN A 1193 -0.96 -46.78 26.84
C ASN A 1193 -1.15 -47.08 28.34
N ALA A 1194 -0.89 -46.12 29.23
CA ALA A 1194 -1.03 -46.28 30.67
C ALA A 1194 -2.45 -46.06 31.18
N THR A 1195 -2.68 -46.46 32.43
CA THR A 1195 -4.02 -46.33 33.02
C THR A 1195 -4.24 -44.89 33.47
N ALA A 1196 -5.27 -44.22 32.94
CA ALA A 1196 -5.61 -42.86 33.34
C ALA A 1196 -6.03 -42.77 34.82
N ALA A 1197 -5.52 -41.76 35.52
CA ALA A 1197 -5.87 -41.42 36.90
C ALA A 1197 -6.78 -40.17 36.99
N GLY A 1198 -6.84 -39.35 35.93
CA GLY A 1198 -7.67 -38.14 35.83
C GLY A 1198 -6.91 -36.98 35.15
N THR A 1199 -7.65 -35.96 34.71
CA THR A 1199 -7.11 -34.76 34.03
C THR A 1199 -7.34 -33.46 34.82
N ASP A 1200 -7.70 -33.59 36.10
CA ASP A 1200 -8.12 -32.49 36.97
C ASP A 1200 -7.06 -32.21 38.06
N LEU A 1201 -7.36 -31.39 39.07
CA LEU A 1201 -6.46 -31.25 40.24
C LEU A 1201 -6.39 -32.52 41.11
N MET A 1202 -7.36 -33.44 40.99
CA MET A 1202 -7.46 -34.65 41.82
C MET A 1202 -7.59 -35.90 40.97
N HIS A 1203 -6.71 -36.84 41.24
CA HIS A 1203 -6.51 -38.08 40.52
C HIS A 1203 -6.79 -39.26 41.41
N VAL A 1204 -7.43 -40.29 40.87
CA VAL A 1204 -7.84 -41.48 41.62
C VAL A 1204 -7.34 -42.73 40.92
N ILE A 1205 -6.62 -43.57 41.67
CA ILE A 1205 -6.10 -44.85 41.18
C ILE A 1205 -6.55 -45.99 42.09
N ASP A 1206 -6.74 -47.18 41.50
CA ASP A 1206 -7.13 -48.37 42.25
C ASP A 1206 -5.96 -48.88 43.13
N ALA A 1207 -6.24 -49.21 44.40
CA ALA A 1207 -5.20 -49.60 45.34
C ALA A 1207 -4.89 -51.11 45.28
N ASP A 1208 -3.96 -51.54 44.41
CA ASP A 1208 -3.47 -52.92 44.39
C ASP A 1208 -2.54 -53.21 45.59
N LEU A 1209 -3.07 -53.93 46.59
CA LEU A 1209 -2.36 -54.26 47.84
C LEU A 1209 -1.00 -54.94 47.58
N GLY A 1210 0.07 -54.31 48.07
CA GLY A 1210 1.44 -54.79 47.96
C GLY A 1210 2.13 -54.51 46.62
N ARG A 1211 1.51 -53.73 45.72
CA ARG A 1211 2.11 -53.26 44.46
C ARG A 1211 2.43 -51.77 44.50
N THR A 1212 3.52 -51.40 43.82
CA THR A 1212 3.89 -50.00 43.58
C THR A 1212 3.16 -49.51 42.33
N HIS A 1213 2.56 -48.33 42.42
CA HIS A 1213 1.98 -47.60 41.32
C HIS A 1213 2.89 -46.41 41.03
N TYR A 1214 3.40 -46.38 39.80
CA TYR A 1214 4.23 -45.32 39.25
C TYR A 1214 3.31 -44.36 38.54
N VAL A 1215 3.27 -43.10 38.97
CA VAL A 1215 2.35 -42.08 38.44
C VAL A 1215 3.17 -40.98 37.80
N ARG A 1216 2.81 -40.62 36.57
CA ARG A 1216 3.38 -39.52 35.79
C ARG A 1216 2.24 -38.57 35.43
N CYS A 1217 2.47 -37.29 35.60
CA CYS A 1217 1.52 -36.23 35.34
C CYS A 1217 2.13 -35.24 34.35
N SER A 1218 1.36 -34.86 33.34
CA SER A 1218 1.68 -33.84 32.34
C SER A 1218 0.68 -32.71 32.48
N ASP A 1219 1.11 -31.46 32.35
CA ASP A 1219 0.18 -30.33 32.28
C ASP A 1219 -0.50 -30.26 30.89
N GLU A 1220 -1.24 -29.18 30.63
CA GLU A 1220 -1.89 -28.93 29.35
C GLU A 1220 -0.94 -28.53 28.21
N PHE A 1221 0.32 -28.18 28.53
CA PHE A 1221 1.37 -27.81 27.57
C PHE A 1221 2.38 -28.94 27.30
N GLY A 1222 2.18 -30.13 27.88
CA GLY A 1222 3.06 -31.29 27.68
C GLY A 1222 4.24 -31.37 28.65
N ASN A 1223 4.37 -30.45 29.61
CA ASN A 1223 5.44 -30.46 30.60
C ASN A 1223 5.23 -31.62 31.58
N ALA A 1224 6.08 -32.64 31.47
CA ALA A 1224 6.05 -33.82 32.33
C ALA A 1224 7.45 -34.16 32.85
N PRO A 1225 7.59 -34.67 34.08
CA PRO A 1225 8.91 -35.02 34.59
C PRO A 1225 9.48 -36.18 33.78
N GLN A 1226 10.79 -36.18 33.55
CA GLN A 1226 11.55 -37.29 32.94
C GLN A 1226 11.44 -38.61 33.73
N GLY A 1227 10.91 -38.55 34.96
CA GLY A 1227 10.56 -39.70 35.79
C GLY A 1227 9.13 -39.62 36.31
N CYS A 1228 8.87 -40.23 37.45
CA CYS A 1228 7.52 -40.31 38.00
C CYS A 1228 7.27 -39.07 38.81
N SER A 1229 6.14 -38.40 38.56
CA SER A 1229 5.62 -37.37 39.45
C SER A 1229 5.48 -37.91 40.88
N VAL A 1230 5.08 -39.19 41.05
CA VAL A 1230 5.17 -39.90 42.34
C VAL A 1230 5.14 -41.42 42.18
N SER A 1231 5.75 -42.16 43.12
CA SER A 1231 5.60 -43.62 43.25
C SER A 1231 4.92 -43.97 44.58
N VAL A 1232 3.79 -44.65 44.53
CA VAL A 1232 2.91 -44.90 45.70
C VAL A 1232 2.63 -46.38 45.87
N VAL A 1233 2.66 -46.90 47.10
CA VAL A 1233 2.47 -48.33 47.38
C VAL A 1233 1.17 -48.58 48.13
N ALA A 1234 0.35 -49.49 47.58
CA ALA A 1234 -0.80 -50.16 48.19
C ALA A 1234 -0.54 -50.73 49.60
N ILE A 1235 -0.95 -50.09 50.71
CA ILE A 1235 -0.78 -50.65 52.08
C ILE A 1235 -2.06 -51.33 52.59
#